data_AF-A0A955K826-F1
#
_entry.id   AF-A0A955K826-F1
#
_cell.length_a   1.000
_cell.length_b   1.000
_cell.length_c   1.000
_cell.angle_alpha   90.00
_cell.angle_beta   90.00
_cell.angle_gamma   90.00
#
_symmetry.space_group_name_H-M   'P 1'
#
loop_
_entity.id
_entity.type
_entity.pdbx_description
1 polymer ?
#
loop_
_entity_poly.entity_id
_entity_poly.type
_entity_poly.pdbx_seq_one_letter_code
_entity_poly.pdbx_strand_id
1 'polypeptide(L)'
;MVFFITPLLVQAQTFTADDITGDLGASRAVFITDLNGDTYLDIYVGNNGQNRLWINDGSGNFTSNGISGDTGFSLGVAYGDVNGDTYPDIYVANYSSEQNKLWINDGSGNFTANNISGDLGLSRSASIGDVNGDTYPDIYVTNYGAQNKLWINDGSGNFTAGDISGDLGDSLYAVSTDLNGDTYPDIYVANFGQNKLWINDGSGNFSADDITGDTGNSTYSSVGDLNGDTYPDIYVANYSSAQNKLWINDGSGNFSANDISGDLGNSFSGILGDVNSDTYLDVYVTNKLNEQNKLWINDGSGNFTANNISGDLGNSSQAAFGDVDGDTYLDIYVANDSDEQNKLWINHGETNFLLIENLNQYQMFQRDEVGQSDITISGSYGGSCSSVEASFNGGSYAVIDASPSGSTFSGTLADQAVGQGALAARCANNTSINDSVLDIGIGDVFVIAGQSNAVGKGETLNSYTHATLKAVAFDESDSWIKANDPIDIETSDGSPWPLVASNIMSDQNVPTAFITTARSGTGLVANSDWLPPSGPQYVNMLQQIDDSGVNGVKAVLWYQGEADSFSAIPKADYNNALDLFATEIKADVVGAPSIVVGQVGEQVPGRTREGIDNIRLAQSEAWDDNSDIFAGPSTYDIELTIDGLHFQTDLEIQTLADRWWAAIDEALYNGTKGRGPKFVSASENSTRTEIIVDFENVETTLLPATGIEGFRVEDDDVAVSISSVDRLDADSVTITLASALSGTATVSLGSGNDLGNLTDSSTYNLPAETFVDESVNLYVDTVPPTITLLGTTPVNVNQNDTYTDAGATCTDDIDPTCTVTTVNPVDTAT
;
A
#
# COMPACT_ATOMS: atom_id res chain seq x y z
N MET A 1 -27.48 5.42 -5.88
CA MET A 1 -28.32 5.16 -4.69
C MET A 1 -27.34 5.14 -3.53
N VAL A 2 -27.34 6.21 -2.73
CA VAL A 2 -26.40 6.37 -1.61
C VAL A 2 -26.82 5.37 -0.54
N PHE A 3 -26.05 4.30 -0.37
CA PHE A 3 -26.22 3.45 0.81
C PHE A 3 -25.50 4.16 1.94
N PHE A 4 -26.31 4.59 2.91
CA PHE A 4 -25.81 4.84 4.25
C PHE A 4 -25.13 3.54 4.70
N ILE A 5 -23.87 3.64 5.12
CA ILE A 5 -23.37 2.75 6.17
C ILE A 5 -24.39 2.95 7.28
N THR A 6 -25.27 1.97 7.51
CA THR A 6 -25.96 1.95 8.80
C THR A 6 -24.84 1.85 9.80
N PRO A 7 -24.68 2.80 10.74
CA PRO A 7 -23.72 2.62 11.80
C PRO A 7 -24.00 1.25 12.39
N LEU A 8 -22.95 0.45 12.56
CA LEU A 8 -23.02 -0.77 13.34
C LEU A 8 -23.85 -0.41 14.57
N LEU A 9 -24.91 -1.17 14.83
CA LEU A 9 -25.75 -0.91 15.97
C LEU A 9 -24.85 -1.13 17.19
N VAL A 10 -24.24 -0.07 17.74
CA VAL A 10 -23.37 -0.13 18.92
C VAL A 10 -24.11 -0.96 19.95
N GLN A 11 -23.66 -2.20 20.18
CA GLN A 11 -24.29 -3.01 21.20
C GLN A 11 -23.75 -2.50 22.53
N ALA A 12 -24.62 -2.45 23.52
CA ALA A 12 -24.25 -1.92 24.82
C ALA A 12 -23.14 -2.78 25.43
N GLN A 13 -21.99 -2.15 25.70
CA GLN A 13 -20.95 -2.67 26.60
C GLN A 13 -21.58 -3.13 27.91
N THR A 14 -21.11 -4.25 28.45
CA THR A 14 -21.66 -4.83 29.69
C THR A 14 -20.67 -4.74 30.84
N PHE A 15 -21.13 -4.26 32.00
CA PHE A 15 -20.28 -4.04 33.17
C PHE A 15 -20.74 -4.85 34.37
N THR A 16 -19.79 -5.30 35.20
CA THR A 16 -20.05 -5.87 36.53
C THR A 16 -19.24 -5.18 37.61
N ALA A 17 -19.82 -4.96 38.79
CA ALA A 17 -19.08 -4.41 39.92
C ALA A 17 -18.17 -5.47 40.57
N ASP A 18 -16.90 -5.14 40.76
CA ASP A 18 -15.91 -5.92 41.53
C ASP A 18 -15.14 -5.05 42.53
N ASP A 19 -15.89 -4.40 43.44
CA ASP A 19 -15.34 -3.44 44.39
C ASP A 19 -14.20 -4.02 45.27
N ILE A 20 -13.10 -3.29 45.41
CA ILE A 20 -11.96 -3.69 46.25
C ILE A 20 -12.37 -3.72 47.73
N THR A 21 -12.18 -4.86 48.37
CA THR A 21 -12.58 -5.07 49.78
C THR A 21 -11.80 -4.14 50.72
N GLY A 22 -12.53 -3.29 51.46
CA GLY A 22 -11.94 -2.37 52.44
C GLY A 22 -11.57 -1.00 51.87
N ASP A 23 -11.83 -0.77 50.58
CA ASP A 23 -11.65 0.50 49.90
C ASP A 23 -12.84 1.46 50.12
N LEU A 24 -13.06 1.82 51.39
CA LEU A 24 -14.14 2.71 51.81
C LEU A 24 -13.83 4.15 51.37
N GLY A 25 -14.82 4.95 50.98
CA GLY A 25 -14.61 6.27 50.35
C GLY A 25 -13.96 7.36 51.20
N ALA A 26 -14.32 8.61 50.92
CA ALA A 26 -13.56 9.83 51.18
C ALA A 26 -12.37 10.01 50.21
N SER A 27 -12.46 9.34 49.06
CA SER A 27 -11.56 9.47 47.93
C SER A 27 -11.91 10.71 47.11
N ARG A 28 -10.91 11.27 46.45
CA ARG A 28 -10.99 12.57 45.78
C ARG A 28 -10.42 12.53 44.38
N ALA A 29 -9.32 11.82 44.21
CA ALA A 29 -8.63 11.70 42.95
C ALA A 29 -8.08 10.27 42.76
N VAL A 30 -7.89 9.88 41.52
CA VAL A 30 -7.39 8.56 41.14
C VAL A 30 -6.61 8.62 39.84
N PHE A 31 -5.60 7.77 39.70
CA PHE A 31 -5.03 7.35 38.43
C PHE A 31 -4.76 5.84 38.44
N ILE A 32 -4.57 5.27 37.25
CA ILE A 32 -4.25 3.87 37.02
C ILE A 32 -2.98 3.81 36.18
N THR A 33 -1.94 3.12 36.66
CA THR A 33 -0.65 2.90 35.96
C THR A 33 0.12 1.79 36.67
N ASP A 34 1.06 1.13 35.98
CA ASP A 34 2.03 0.24 36.62
C ASP A 34 2.96 1.06 37.55
N LEU A 35 2.97 0.73 38.85
CA LEU A 35 3.79 1.41 39.86
C LEU A 35 4.87 0.51 40.47
N ASN A 36 4.94 -0.77 40.09
CA ASN A 36 5.85 -1.74 40.68
C ASN A 36 6.74 -2.50 39.66
N GLY A 37 6.58 -2.19 38.36
CA GLY A 37 7.36 -2.74 37.26
C GLY A 37 6.96 -4.15 36.83
N ASP A 38 5.79 -4.64 37.25
CA ASP A 38 5.30 -5.98 36.91
C ASP A 38 4.39 -6.03 35.66
N THR A 39 4.23 -4.88 34.99
CA THR A 39 3.41 -4.65 33.78
C THR A 39 1.90 -4.68 33.98
N TYR A 40 1.41 -4.94 35.20
CA TYR A 40 -0.02 -4.86 35.51
C TYR A 40 -0.37 -3.48 36.04
N LEU A 41 -1.56 -2.99 35.67
CA LEU A 41 -1.99 -1.67 36.09
C LEU A 41 -2.41 -1.65 37.56
N ASP A 42 -1.78 -0.77 38.34
CA ASP A 42 -2.08 -0.51 39.75
C ASP A 42 -3.01 0.71 39.90
N ILE A 43 -3.67 0.83 41.05
CA ILE A 43 -4.59 1.94 41.34
C ILE A 43 -4.06 2.77 42.50
N TYR A 44 -3.85 4.07 42.28
CA TYR A 44 -3.49 5.01 43.33
C TYR A 44 -4.61 6.02 43.59
N VAL A 45 -4.98 6.19 44.86
CA VAL A 45 -6.17 6.94 45.27
C VAL A 45 -5.81 8.01 46.30
N GLY A 46 -6.07 9.27 45.93
CA GLY A 46 -6.01 10.43 46.79
C GLY A 46 -7.23 10.51 47.71
N ASN A 47 -7.01 10.73 49.00
CA ASN A 47 -8.04 10.67 50.05
C ASN A 47 -7.99 11.89 50.98
N ASN A 48 -9.03 12.04 51.80
CA ASN A 48 -8.99 12.90 52.99
C ASN A 48 -8.38 12.15 54.17
N GLY A 49 -7.05 12.01 54.18
CA GLY A 49 -6.31 11.21 55.15
C GLY A 49 -5.29 10.32 54.44
N GLN A 50 -5.14 9.08 54.90
CA GLN A 50 -4.18 8.14 54.28
C GLN A 50 -4.59 7.83 52.84
N ASN A 51 -3.72 8.20 51.88
CA ASN A 51 -3.82 7.80 50.49
C ASN A 51 -3.56 6.29 50.33
N ARG A 52 -4.10 5.71 49.27
CA ARG A 52 -4.07 4.25 49.05
C ARG A 52 -3.36 3.94 47.74
N LEU A 53 -2.59 2.86 47.76
CA LEU A 53 -2.02 2.21 46.60
C LEU A 53 -2.51 0.77 46.63
N TRP A 54 -3.15 0.35 45.55
CA TRP A 54 -3.66 -0.99 45.32
C TRP A 54 -2.82 -1.64 44.23
N ILE A 55 -2.06 -2.66 44.60
CA ILE A 55 -1.21 -3.43 43.69
C ILE A 55 -2.01 -4.56 43.09
N ASN A 56 -2.06 -4.62 41.77
CA ASN A 56 -2.78 -5.62 40.99
C ASN A 56 -1.91 -6.88 40.77
N ASP A 57 -2.55 -8.03 40.59
CA ASP A 57 -1.89 -9.28 40.19
C ASP A 57 -2.08 -9.64 38.71
N GLY A 58 -2.69 -8.75 37.93
CA GLY A 58 -2.98 -8.91 36.51
C GLY A 58 -4.26 -9.70 36.23
N SER A 59 -5.08 -9.94 37.25
CA SER A 59 -6.39 -10.61 37.11
C SER A 59 -7.46 -9.89 37.93
N GLY A 60 -7.31 -8.57 38.10
CA GLY A 60 -8.21 -7.73 38.88
C GLY A 60 -8.17 -7.95 40.39
N ASN A 61 -7.19 -8.70 40.94
CA ASN A 61 -7.09 -8.90 42.39
C ASN A 61 -6.09 -7.93 43.01
N PHE A 62 -6.59 -7.08 43.92
CA PHE A 62 -5.81 -5.99 44.49
C PHE A 62 -5.32 -6.27 45.92
N THR A 63 -4.07 -5.88 46.19
CA THR A 63 -3.48 -5.89 47.52
C THR A 63 -3.06 -4.47 47.94
N SER A 64 -3.32 -4.10 49.20
CA SER A 64 -2.99 -2.76 49.69
C SER A 64 -1.48 -2.62 49.95
N ASN A 65 -0.86 -1.59 49.38
CA ASN A 65 0.55 -1.24 49.56
C ASN A 65 0.76 0.27 49.73
N GLY A 66 -0.01 0.91 50.63
CA GLY A 66 0.01 2.37 50.80
C GLY A 66 1.37 2.98 51.17
N ILE A 67 1.61 4.22 50.74
CA ILE A 67 2.85 4.97 51.04
C ILE A 67 2.78 5.53 52.47
N SER A 68 3.74 5.12 53.31
CA SER A 68 3.78 5.53 54.72
C SER A 68 3.97 7.03 54.89
N GLY A 69 3.09 7.65 55.67
CA GLY A 69 3.13 9.10 55.92
C GLY A 69 2.46 9.91 54.82
N ASP A 70 1.77 9.26 53.89
CA ASP A 70 0.98 9.93 52.87
C ASP A 70 -0.46 10.23 53.30
N THR A 71 -0.60 11.18 54.25
CA THR A 71 -1.82 11.38 55.06
C THR A 71 -2.54 12.72 54.85
N GLY A 72 -2.22 13.44 53.77
CA GLY A 72 -2.77 14.76 53.48
C GLY A 72 -4.25 14.75 53.11
N PHE A 73 -4.88 15.94 53.02
CA PHE A 73 -6.15 16.05 52.31
C PHE A 73 -5.86 16.25 50.82
N SER A 74 -5.69 15.14 50.12
CA SER A 74 -5.26 15.11 48.72
C SER A 74 -6.46 15.27 47.81
N LEU A 75 -6.48 16.35 47.01
CA LEU A 75 -7.57 16.66 46.07
C LEU A 75 -7.22 16.31 44.62
N GLY A 76 -5.93 16.15 44.32
CA GLY A 76 -5.45 15.76 43.01
C GLY A 76 -4.19 14.92 43.13
N VAL A 77 -4.04 14.00 42.18
CA VAL A 77 -2.90 13.10 42.07
C VAL A 77 -2.49 13.07 40.60
N ALA A 78 -1.18 13.03 40.35
CA ALA A 78 -0.61 12.94 39.01
C ALA A 78 0.62 12.04 39.06
N TYR A 79 1.01 11.49 37.91
CA TYR A 79 2.19 10.65 37.79
C TYR A 79 3.01 11.01 36.54
N GLY A 80 4.30 10.70 36.59
CA GLY A 80 5.23 10.90 35.48
C GLY A 80 6.68 10.63 35.92
N ASP A 81 7.56 10.30 34.99
CA ASP A 81 9.00 10.10 35.29
C ASP A 81 9.69 11.46 35.39
N VAL A 82 9.84 12.00 36.60
CA VAL A 82 10.43 13.33 36.80
C VAL A 82 11.94 13.30 37.01
N ASN A 83 12.55 12.11 36.99
CA ASN A 83 13.98 11.95 37.28
C ASN A 83 14.77 11.23 36.17
N GLY A 84 14.08 10.72 35.14
CA GLY A 84 14.65 10.07 33.97
C GLY A 84 15.02 8.59 34.17
N ASP A 85 14.47 7.93 35.19
CA ASP A 85 14.74 6.52 35.50
C ASP A 85 13.72 5.53 34.90
N THR A 86 12.78 6.03 34.10
CA THR A 86 11.70 5.31 33.41
C THR A 86 10.59 4.78 34.30
N TYR A 87 10.61 5.02 35.62
CA TYR A 87 9.55 4.62 36.52
C TYR A 87 8.62 5.79 36.86
N PRO A 88 7.30 5.60 36.87
CA PRO A 88 6.38 6.67 37.23
C PRO A 88 6.55 7.12 38.69
N ASP A 89 6.89 8.40 38.88
CA ASP A 89 6.86 9.08 40.17
C ASP A 89 5.46 9.63 40.45
N ILE A 90 5.12 9.86 41.72
CA ILE A 90 3.78 10.31 42.13
C ILE A 90 3.84 11.72 42.71
N TYR A 91 3.05 12.63 42.15
CA TYR A 91 2.80 13.95 42.72
C TYR A 91 1.40 14.03 43.37
N VAL A 92 1.34 14.54 44.59
CA VAL A 92 0.12 14.65 45.40
C VAL A 92 -0.16 16.11 45.74
N ALA A 93 -1.25 16.63 45.18
CA ALA A 93 -1.76 17.97 45.44
C ALA A 93 -2.62 17.97 46.71
N ASN A 94 -2.09 18.56 47.78
CA ASN A 94 -2.73 18.64 49.08
C ASN A 94 -3.43 19.98 49.28
N TYR A 95 -4.72 19.93 49.56
CA TYR A 95 -5.52 21.14 49.81
C TYR A 95 -5.21 21.77 51.18
N SER A 96 -4.94 20.95 52.20
CA SER A 96 -4.63 21.45 53.53
C SER A 96 -3.97 20.38 54.39
N SER A 97 -3.55 20.76 55.61
CA SER A 97 -2.92 19.89 56.64
C SER A 97 -1.48 19.48 56.36
N GLU A 98 -1.08 19.39 55.10
CA GLU A 98 0.28 19.06 54.66
C GLU A 98 0.68 19.89 53.43
N GLN A 99 1.99 19.96 53.14
CA GLN A 99 2.49 20.47 51.85
C GLN A 99 2.19 19.46 50.73
N ASN A 100 2.30 19.88 49.47
CA ASN A 100 2.28 18.95 48.35
C ASN A 100 3.44 17.96 48.45
N LYS A 101 3.27 16.76 47.89
CA LYS A 101 4.30 15.72 47.96
C LYS A 101 4.70 15.25 46.57
N LEU A 102 5.98 14.97 46.44
CA LEU A 102 6.54 14.26 45.30
C LEU A 102 7.20 12.99 45.84
N TRP A 103 6.74 11.84 45.36
CA TRP A 103 7.21 10.53 45.75
C TRP A 103 7.97 9.91 44.58
N ILE A 104 9.27 9.72 44.77
CA ILE A 104 10.16 9.11 43.79
C ILE A 104 10.05 7.60 43.89
N ASN A 105 9.72 6.94 42.79
CA ASN A 105 9.55 5.50 42.69
C ASN A 105 10.88 4.82 42.33
N ASP A 106 11.17 3.67 42.90
CA ASP A 106 12.35 2.86 42.54
C ASP A 106 12.06 1.75 41.52
N GLY A 107 10.82 1.71 41.00
CA GLY A 107 10.37 0.70 40.05
C GLY A 107 10.07 -0.67 40.66
N SER A 108 10.11 -0.78 41.99
CA SER A 108 9.75 -1.99 42.74
C SER A 108 8.62 -1.72 43.74
N GLY A 109 7.87 -0.64 43.54
CA GLY A 109 6.79 -0.20 44.42
C GLY A 109 7.26 0.42 45.73
N ASN A 110 8.52 0.86 45.84
CA ASN A 110 9.00 1.63 46.98
C ASN A 110 9.15 3.11 46.63
N PHE A 111 8.66 3.98 47.53
CA PHE A 111 8.57 5.41 47.29
C PHE A 111 9.38 6.22 48.29
N THR A 112 10.14 7.21 47.80
CA THR A 112 10.95 8.14 48.61
C THR A 112 10.48 9.57 48.41
N ALA A 113 10.18 10.29 49.49
CA ALA A 113 9.74 11.69 49.39
C ALA A 113 10.86 12.63 48.88
N ASN A 114 10.56 13.43 47.86
CA ASN A 114 11.40 14.49 47.31
C ASN A 114 10.59 15.81 47.12
N ASN A 115 9.93 16.26 48.19
CA ASN A 115 9.01 17.40 48.10
C ASN A 115 9.69 18.69 47.63
N ILE A 116 8.99 19.46 46.80
CA ILE A 116 9.47 20.73 46.24
C ILE A 116 9.44 21.84 47.31
N SER A 117 10.58 22.49 47.51
CA SER A 117 10.70 23.54 48.52
C SER A 117 9.86 24.78 48.17
N GLY A 118 8.86 25.08 49.00
CA GLY A 118 7.98 26.24 48.81
C GLY A 118 6.66 25.92 48.12
N ASP A 119 6.46 24.65 47.75
CA ASP A 119 5.21 24.10 47.24
C ASP A 119 4.25 23.73 48.38
N LEU A 120 3.76 24.79 49.03
CA LEU A 120 2.88 24.69 50.18
C LEU A 120 1.45 24.41 49.69
N GLY A 121 0.70 23.55 50.40
CA GLY A 121 -0.64 23.13 50.00
C GLY A 121 -1.65 24.27 49.84
N LEU A 122 -2.94 23.93 49.64
CA LEU A 122 -4.02 24.69 48.97
C LEU A 122 -4.20 24.31 47.50
N SER A 123 -3.56 23.23 47.07
CA SER A 123 -3.59 22.74 45.71
C SER A 123 -4.80 21.83 45.45
N ARG A 124 -5.29 21.85 44.22
CA ARG A 124 -6.49 21.10 43.78
C ARG A 124 -6.17 19.97 42.83
N SER A 125 -5.24 20.20 41.90
CA SER A 125 -4.78 19.23 40.90
C SER A 125 -3.37 19.58 40.44
N ALA A 126 -2.72 18.64 39.76
CA ALA A 126 -1.47 18.84 39.06
C ALA A 126 -1.50 18.19 37.68
N SER A 127 -0.77 18.77 36.73
CA SER A 127 -0.46 18.23 35.41
C SER A 127 1.05 18.08 35.31
N ILE A 128 1.52 16.99 34.71
CA ILE A 128 2.94 16.70 34.51
C ILE A 128 3.21 16.61 33.01
N GLY A 129 4.20 17.35 32.51
CA GLY A 129 4.57 17.38 31.10
C GLY A 129 5.72 18.35 30.81
N ASP A 130 6.43 18.14 29.71
CA ASP A 130 7.54 19.02 29.30
C ASP A 130 6.99 20.29 28.63
N VAL A 131 6.94 21.39 29.38
CA VAL A 131 6.37 22.66 28.88
C VAL A 131 7.44 23.61 28.34
N ASN A 132 8.71 23.22 28.34
CA ASN A 132 9.80 24.10 27.92
C ASN A 132 10.68 23.49 26.79
N GLY A 133 10.39 22.24 26.40
CA GLY A 133 11.04 21.54 25.30
C GLY A 133 12.41 20.99 25.65
N ASP A 134 12.76 20.87 26.93
CA ASP A 134 14.06 20.34 27.39
C ASP A 134 14.06 18.83 27.65
N THR A 135 12.94 18.15 27.35
CA THR A 135 12.69 16.72 27.51
C THR A 135 12.51 16.23 28.95
N TYR A 136 12.50 17.14 29.93
CA TYR A 136 12.25 16.77 31.33
C TYR A 136 10.84 17.20 31.75
N PRO A 137 10.01 16.29 32.30
CA PRO A 137 8.67 16.67 32.71
C PRO A 137 8.67 17.72 33.82
N ASP A 138 7.94 18.81 33.58
CA ASP A 138 7.64 19.89 34.52
C ASP A 138 6.31 19.61 35.25
N ILE A 139 6.04 20.35 36.33
CA ILE A 139 4.81 20.17 37.13
C ILE A 139 4.04 21.48 37.21
N TYR A 140 2.83 21.49 36.65
CA TYR A 140 1.89 22.59 36.79
C TYR A 140 0.83 22.25 37.85
N VAL A 141 0.69 23.10 38.86
CA VAL A 141 -0.13 22.88 40.05
C VAL A 141 -1.22 23.95 40.15
N THR A 142 -2.47 23.50 40.17
CA THR A 142 -3.62 24.39 40.35
C THR A 142 -3.88 24.65 41.83
N ASN A 143 -4.17 25.90 42.18
CA ASN A 143 -4.43 26.35 43.54
C ASN A 143 -5.79 27.04 43.66
N TYR A 144 -6.40 26.91 44.83
CA TYR A 144 -7.68 27.55 45.12
C TYR A 144 -7.48 28.87 45.86
N GLY A 145 -7.86 29.98 45.22
CA GLY A 145 -7.77 31.32 45.81
C GLY A 145 -6.33 31.83 45.98
N ALA A 146 -5.37 31.20 45.31
CA ALA A 146 -3.95 31.55 45.32
C ALA A 146 -3.36 31.41 43.90
N GLN A 147 -2.12 31.85 43.71
CA GLN A 147 -1.38 31.73 42.44
C GLN A 147 -1.14 30.25 42.11
N ASN A 148 -1.49 29.82 40.89
CA ASN A 148 -1.09 28.52 40.35
C ASN A 148 0.44 28.46 40.20
N LYS A 149 1.01 27.27 40.36
CA LYS A 149 2.47 27.07 40.35
C LYS A 149 2.90 26.33 39.11
N LEU A 150 3.99 26.78 38.50
CA LEU A 150 4.70 26.02 37.48
C LEU A 150 6.09 25.73 38.02
N TRP A 151 6.42 24.45 38.13
CA TRP A 151 7.71 23.97 38.62
C TRP A 151 8.50 23.38 37.46
N ILE A 152 9.56 24.09 37.07
CA ILE A 152 10.47 23.71 35.98
C ILE A 152 11.53 22.76 36.52
N ASN A 153 11.60 21.57 35.93
CA ASN A 153 12.51 20.49 36.28
C ASN A 153 13.87 20.66 35.56
N ASP A 154 14.97 20.31 36.22
CA ASP A 154 16.30 20.32 35.61
C ASP A 154 16.78 18.93 35.14
N GLY A 155 15.88 17.94 35.14
CA GLY A 155 16.16 16.55 34.77
C GLY A 155 16.91 15.76 35.84
N SER A 156 17.21 16.37 36.99
CA SER A 156 17.80 15.70 38.16
C SER A 156 16.86 15.67 39.36
N GLY A 157 15.55 15.89 39.12
CA GLY A 157 14.53 15.97 40.16
C GLY A 157 14.64 17.24 41.02
N ASN A 158 15.31 18.30 40.54
CA ASN A 158 15.28 19.62 41.18
C ASN A 158 14.33 20.55 40.42
N PHE A 159 13.54 21.31 41.17
CA PHE A 159 12.50 22.16 40.61
C PHE A 159 12.73 23.64 40.93
N THR A 160 12.48 24.50 39.93
CA THR A 160 12.52 25.96 40.06
C THR A 160 11.18 26.57 39.64
N ALA A 161 10.78 27.69 40.24
CA ALA A 161 9.49 28.30 39.93
C ALA A 161 9.52 29.03 38.57
N GLY A 162 8.56 28.71 37.70
CA GLY A 162 8.29 29.32 36.41
C GLY A 162 6.87 29.89 36.29
N ASP A 163 6.24 30.27 37.41
CA ASP A 163 4.83 30.71 37.50
C ASP A 163 4.37 31.63 36.34
N ILE A 164 3.20 31.35 35.78
CA ILE A 164 2.58 32.15 34.72
C ILE A 164 2.00 33.44 35.31
N SER A 165 2.44 34.58 34.77
CA SER A 165 2.03 35.90 35.27
C SER A 165 0.55 36.17 35.03
N GLY A 166 -0.21 36.38 36.11
CA GLY A 166 -1.65 36.69 36.02
C GLY A 166 -2.54 35.45 36.02
N ASP A 167 -1.96 34.27 36.15
CA ASP A 167 -2.64 32.99 36.34
C ASP A 167 -3.13 32.83 37.80
N LEU A 168 -4.09 33.69 38.11
CA LEU A 168 -4.74 33.81 39.40
C LEU A 168 -6.18 33.28 39.25
N GLY A 169 -6.60 32.38 40.13
CA GLY A 169 -7.95 31.84 40.04
C GLY A 169 -8.35 30.94 41.20
N ASP A 170 -9.61 30.54 41.17
CA ASP A 170 -10.14 29.40 41.90
C ASP A 170 -10.02 28.15 41.01
N SER A 171 -8.77 27.80 40.66
CA SER A 171 -8.46 26.73 39.72
C SER A 171 -8.67 25.35 40.36
N LEU A 172 -9.33 24.45 39.63
CA LEU A 172 -9.71 23.13 40.13
C LEU A 172 -8.98 21.99 39.43
N TYR A 173 -8.72 22.13 38.13
CA TYR A 173 -8.06 21.12 37.33
C TYR A 173 -7.29 21.76 36.19
N ALA A 174 -6.27 21.08 35.68
CA ALA A 174 -5.56 21.50 34.49
C ALA A 174 -5.09 20.29 33.68
N VAL A 175 -4.93 20.52 32.39
CA VAL A 175 -4.35 19.57 31.43
C VAL A 175 -3.32 20.30 30.59
N SER A 176 -2.25 19.59 30.21
CA SER A 176 -1.16 20.11 29.40
C SER A 176 -1.04 19.30 28.11
N THR A 177 -1.27 19.92 26.96
CA THR A 177 -1.17 19.30 25.63
C THR A 177 -1.05 20.38 24.56
N ASP A 178 -0.51 20.04 23.38
CA ASP A 178 -0.53 20.95 22.23
C ASP A 178 -1.97 21.16 21.75
N LEU A 179 -2.48 22.39 21.81
CA LEU A 179 -3.83 22.75 21.42
C LEU A 179 -3.87 23.62 20.16
N ASN A 180 -2.73 24.08 19.65
CA ASN A 180 -2.65 25.02 18.53
C ASN A 180 -1.85 24.47 17.31
N GLY A 181 -1.33 23.24 17.41
CA GLY A 181 -0.60 22.54 16.35
C GLY A 181 0.87 22.96 16.22
N ASP A 182 1.44 23.65 17.20
CA ASP A 182 2.84 24.13 17.16
C ASP A 182 3.85 23.18 17.84
N THR A 183 3.39 22.01 18.29
CA THR A 183 4.14 20.94 18.97
C THR A 183 4.57 21.22 20.40
N TYR A 184 4.23 22.38 20.97
CA TYR A 184 4.54 22.72 22.36
C TYR A 184 3.30 22.56 23.24
N PRO A 185 3.41 21.92 24.42
CA PRO A 185 2.25 21.78 25.31
C PRO A 185 1.75 23.12 25.82
N ASP A 186 0.47 23.41 25.50
CA ASP A 186 -0.34 24.47 26.08
C ASP A 186 -0.95 24.02 27.40
N ILE A 187 -1.50 24.95 28.19
CA ILE A 187 -2.16 24.63 29.46
C ILE A 187 -3.59 25.14 29.47
N TYR A 188 -4.54 24.21 29.59
CA TYR A 188 -5.95 24.52 29.82
C TYR A 188 -6.30 24.32 31.30
N VAL A 189 -6.97 25.30 31.91
CA VAL A 189 -7.26 25.34 33.34
C VAL A 189 -8.76 25.52 33.58
N ALA A 190 -9.37 24.49 34.19
CA ALA A 190 -10.73 24.51 34.68
C ALA A 190 -10.82 25.37 35.98
N ASN A 191 -11.73 26.34 35.97
CA ASN A 191 -11.91 27.30 37.05
C ASN A 191 -13.38 27.43 37.47
N PHE A 192 -13.62 27.96 38.67
CA PHE A 192 -14.91 28.59 38.97
C PHE A 192 -14.99 29.96 38.30
N GLY A 193 -15.67 30.02 37.14
CA GLY A 193 -15.82 31.22 36.33
C GLY A 193 -15.19 31.04 34.95
N GLN A 194 -14.44 32.03 34.47
CA GLN A 194 -13.78 31.93 33.17
C GLN A 194 -12.63 30.91 33.25
N ASN A 195 -12.71 29.84 32.46
CA ASN A 195 -11.60 28.91 32.26
C ASN A 195 -10.45 29.60 31.51
N LYS A 196 -9.23 29.11 31.71
CA LYS A 196 -8.01 29.71 31.13
C LYS A 196 -7.40 28.79 30.10
N LEU A 197 -6.94 29.37 29.00
CA LEU A 197 -6.09 28.71 28.02
C LEU A 197 -4.80 29.52 27.90
N TRP A 198 -3.68 28.89 28.24
CA TRP A 198 -2.35 29.45 28.19
C TRP A 198 -1.58 28.82 27.03
N ILE A 199 -1.37 29.60 25.98
CA ILE A 199 -0.61 29.21 24.79
C ILE A 199 0.88 29.37 25.04
N ASN A 200 1.62 28.30 24.84
CA ASN A 200 3.07 28.21 25.04
C ASN A 200 3.83 28.56 23.76
N ASP A 201 4.95 29.27 23.88
CA ASP A 201 5.82 29.60 22.74
C ASP A 201 7.01 28.64 22.57
N GLY A 202 7.04 27.55 23.33
CA GLY A 202 8.12 26.56 23.34
C GLY A 202 9.40 27.02 24.02
N SER A 203 9.41 28.22 24.60
CA SER A 203 10.51 28.75 25.41
C SER A 203 10.12 28.96 26.87
N GLY A 204 9.02 28.32 27.31
CA GLY A 204 8.44 28.47 28.64
C GLY A 204 7.76 29.82 28.88
N ASN A 205 7.39 30.56 27.83
CA ASN A 205 6.55 31.75 27.96
C ASN A 205 5.12 31.44 27.54
N PHE A 206 4.16 31.96 28.31
CA PHE A 206 2.74 31.70 28.10
C PHE A 206 1.96 32.98 27.81
N SER A 207 1.00 32.88 26.88
CA SER A 207 0.07 33.94 26.53
C SER A 207 -1.37 33.45 26.68
N ALA A 208 -2.28 34.30 27.18
CA ALA A 208 -3.66 33.91 27.39
C ALA A 208 -4.47 33.95 26.09
N ASP A 209 -5.22 32.89 25.80
CA ASP A 209 -6.16 32.79 24.68
C ASP A 209 -7.47 32.09 25.09
N ASP A 210 -8.10 32.61 26.15
CA ASP A 210 -9.32 32.02 26.73
C ASP A 210 -10.44 31.79 25.69
N ILE A 211 -11.04 30.60 25.72
CA ILE A 211 -12.18 30.25 24.85
C ILE A 211 -13.41 31.11 25.20
N THR A 212 -13.95 31.80 24.20
CA THR A 212 -15.08 32.72 24.40
C THR A 212 -16.34 31.97 24.79
N GLY A 213 -16.91 32.31 25.95
CA GLY A 213 -18.14 31.71 26.47
C GLY A 213 -17.92 30.54 27.42
N ASP A 214 -16.68 30.12 27.61
CA ASP A 214 -16.28 29.04 28.51
C ASP A 214 -16.19 29.52 29.98
N THR A 215 -17.36 29.84 30.52
CA THR A 215 -17.55 30.56 31.80
C THR A 215 -18.24 29.72 32.87
N GLY A 216 -18.22 28.39 32.69
CA GLY A 216 -18.86 27.43 33.58
C GLY A 216 -18.20 27.35 34.97
N ASN A 217 -18.89 26.71 35.92
CA ASN A 217 -18.25 26.33 37.17
C ASN A 217 -17.54 24.99 36.97
N SER A 218 -16.41 25.05 36.26
CA SER A 218 -15.71 23.88 35.72
C SER A 218 -14.91 23.18 36.82
N THR A 219 -15.09 21.88 36.97
CA THR A 219 -14.42 21.07 38.00
C THR A 219 -13.30 20.20 37.44
N TYR A 220 -13.34 19.90 36.15
CA TYR A 220 -12.41 19.00 35.48
C TYR A 220 -12.36 19.29 33.98
N SER A 221 -11.25 18.93 33.35
CA SER A 221 -11.07 18.99 31.91
C SER A 221 -10.26 17.79 31.42
N SER A 222 -10.58 17.31 30.23
CA SER A 222 -9.86 16.26 29.52
C SER A 222 -9.69 16.65 28.05
N VAL A 223 -8.67 16.08 27.41
CA VAL A 223 -8.28 16.38 26.03
C VAL A 223 -8.12 15.11 25.21
N GLY A 224 -8.57 15.13 23.97
CA GLY A 224 -8.48 14.00 23.04
C GLY A 224 -9.29 14.27 21.76
N ASP A 225 -9.01 13.54 20.68
CA ASP A 225 -9.80 13.63 19.44
C ASP A 225 -11.18 12.99 19.66
N LEU A 226 -12.23 13.81 19.58
CA LEU A 226 -13.61 13.38 19.80
C LEU A 226 -14.45 13.46 18.52
N ASN A 227 -13.88 13.84 17.38
CA ASN A 227 -14.60 14.00 16.11
C ASN A 227 -13.94 13.32 14.89
N GLY A 228 -12.80 12.64 15.09
CA GLY A 228 -12.07 11.89 14.09
C GLY A 228 -11.20 12.74 13.16
N ASP A 229 -10.92 14.00 13.52
CA ASP A 229 -10.09 14.91 12.70
C ASP A 229 -8.61 14.97 13.12
N THR A 230 -8.22 14.15 14.10
CA THR A 230 -6.86 14.00 14.66
C THR A 230 -6.39 15.17 15.53
N TYR A 231 -7.17 16.23 15.70
CA TYR A 231 -6.84 17.34 16.58
C TYR A 231 -7.44 17.15 17.99
N PRO A 232 -6.71 17.53 19.06
CA PRO A 232 -7.23 17.37 20.41
C PRO A 232 -8.35 18.37 20.69
N ASP A 233 -9.52 17.83 21.01
CA ASP A 233 -10.68 18.55 21.53
C ASP A 233 -10.63 18.68 23.05
N ILE A 234 -11.44 19.57 23.63
CA ILE A 234 -11.52 19.77 25.09
C ILE A 234 -12.92 19.43 25.59
N TYR A 235 -13.00 18.46 26.50
CA TYR A 235 -14.20 18.18 27.27
C TYR A 235 -14.08 18.76 28.68
N VAL A 236 -15.15 19.43 29.16
CA VAL A 236 -15.16 20.18 30.42
C VAL A 236 -16.37 19.79 31.26
N ALA A 237 -16.12 19.24 32.44
CA ALA A 237 -17.15 18.93 33.42
C ALA A 237 -17.53 20.17 34.23
N ASN A 238 -18.83 20.44 34.35
CA ASN A 238 -19.38 21.61 35.01
C ASN A 238 -20.29 21.24 36.19
N TYR A 239 -20.17 22.01 37.27
CA TYR A 239 -20.97 21.83 38.48
C TYR A 239 -22.24 22.71 38.48
N SER A 240 -23.15 22.49 39.45
CA SER A 240 -24.40 23.26 39.65
C SER A 240 -25.44 23.11 38.53
N SER A 241 -25.53 21.93 37.93
CA SER A 241 -26.46 21.64 36.82
C SER A 241 -26.25 22.51 35.58
N ALA A 242 -25.03 23.05 35.42
CA ALA A 242 -24.61 23.69 34.19
C ALA A 242 -24.32 22.62 33.10
N GLN A 243 -24.37 23.04 31.84
CA GLN A 243 -24.05 22.18 30.70
C GLN A 243 -22.55 21.88 30.68
N ASN A 244 -22.18 20.60 30.64
CA ASN A 244 -20.80 20.19 30.34
C ASN A 244 -20.44 20.65 28.91
N LYS A 245 -19.20 21.08 28.71
CA LYS A 245 -18.75 21.63 27.42
C LYS A 245 -17.93 20.64 26.65
N LEU A 246 -18.16 20.60 25.34
CA LEU A 246 -17.28 19.95 24.38
C LEU A 246 -16.85 21.01 23.35
N TRP A 247 -15.57 21.33 23.35
CA TRP A 247 -14.94 22.30 22.48
C TRP A 247 -14.15 21.57 21.39
N ILE A 248 -14.63 21.64 20.16
CA ILE A 248 -14.02 21.05 18.98
C ILE A 248 -12.94 21.99 18.45
N ASN A 249 -11.73 21.47 18.30
CA ASN A 249 -10.56 22.19 17.80
C ASN A 249 -10.46 22.10 16.28
N ASP A 250 -9.92 23.12 15.62
CA ASP A 250 -9.60 23.10 14.19
C ASP A 250 -8.12 22.83 13.89
N GLY A 251 -7.36 22.47 14.93
CA GLY A 251 -5.91 22.21 14.87
C GLY A 251 -5.05 23.47 14.86
N SER A 252 -5.65 24.67 14.89
CA SER A 252 -4.95 25.96 14.95
C SER A 252 -5.30 26.74 16.23
N GLY A 253 -5.87 26.07 17.24
CA GLY A 253 -6.26 26.68 18.50
C GLY A 253 -7.60 27.43 18.45
N ASN A 254 -8.39 27.28 17.38
CA ASN A 254 -9.74 27.84 17.33
C ASN A 254 -10.77 26.79 17.75
N PHE A 255 -11.58 27.12 18.76
CA PHE A 255 -12.54 26.19 19.35
C PHE A 255 -13.99 26.53 19.01
N SER A 256 -14.78 25.50 18.71
CA SER A 256 -16.23 25.60 18.48
C SER A 256 -17.01 24.65 19.39
N ALA A 257 -18.15 25.07 19.93
CA ALA A 257 -18.92 24.23 20.86
C ALA A 257 -19.71 23.14 20.13
N ASN A 258 -19.61 21.89 20.61
CA ASN A 258 -20.40 20.74 20.20
C ASN A 258 -20.91 19.95 21.42
N ASP A 259 -21.51 20.64 22.39
CA ASP A 259 -21.98 20.06 23.66
C ASP A 259 -22.84 18.79 23.48
N ILE A 260 -22.60 17.76 24.30
CA ILE A 260 -23.39 16.52 24.31
C ILE A 260 -24.80 16.78 24.83
N SER A 261 -25.81 16.43 24.02
CA SER A 261 -27.21 16.70 24.34
C SER A 261 -27.69 15.87 25.55
N GLY A 262 -28.22 16.56 26.56
CA GLY A 262 -28.67 15.90 27.80
C GLY A 262 -27.55 15.63 28.79
N ASP A 263 -26.32 16.06 28.48
CA ASP A 263 -25.21 15.98 29.40
C ASP A 263 -25.18 17.13 30.43
N LEU A 264 -26.23 17.14 31.25
CA LEU A 264 -26.43 18.05 32.37
C LEU A 264 -26.20 17.32 33.69
N GLY A 265 -25.60 17.99 34.67
CA GLY A 265 -25.44 17.39 36.00
C GLY A 265 -24.65 18.25 36.98
N ASN A 266 -24.50 17.76 38.20
CA ASN A 266 -23.48 18.20 39.13
C ASN A 266 -22.20 17.40 38.86
N SER A 267 -21.65 17.57 37.66
CA SER A 267 -20.50 16.80 37.18
C SER A 267 -19.24 17.22 37.93
N PHE A 268 -18.37 16.24 38.21
CA PHE A 268 -17.14 16.45 38.96
C PHE A 268 -15.89 16.06 38.17
N SER A 269 -15.94 14.99 37.38
CA SER A 269 -14.94 14.63 36.37
C SER A 269 -15.58 14.18 35.07
N GLY A 270 -14.84 14.31 33.97
CA GLY A 270 -15.12 13.67 32.69
C GLY A 270 -13.82 13.09 32.16
N ILE A 271 -13.73 11.78 32.06
CA ILE A 271 -12.53 11.09 31.55
C ILE A 271 -12.81 10.55 30.15
N LEU A 272 -11.76 10.45 29.35
CA LEU A 272 -11.80 9.95 27.99
C LEU A 272 -11.11 8.59 27.90
N GLY A 273 -11.66 7.69 27.08
CA GLY A 273 -11.08 6.38 26.81
C GLY A 273 -11.93 5.63 25.79
N ASP A 274 -11.33 4.79 24.97
CA ASP A 274 -12.02 3.90 24.04
C ASP A 274 -12.56 2.69 24.80
N VAL A 275 -13.81 2.76 25.27
CA VAL A 275 -14.38 1.76 26.18
C VAL A 275 -14.98 0.56 25.45
N ASN A 276 -15.22 0.68 24.14
CA ASN A 276 -15.81 -0.35 23.30
C ASN A 276 -14.83 -0.92 22.25
N SER A 277 -13.58 -0.48 22.27
CA SER A 277 -12.50 -0.88 21.35
C SER A 277 -12.83 -0.59 19.88
N ASP A 278 -13.54 0.51 19.62
CA ASP A 278 -13.91 0.96 18.27
C ASP A 278 -12.98 2.03 17.70
N THR A 279 -11.87 2.30 18.40
CA THR A 279 -10.83 3.29 18.11
C THR A 279 -11.20 4.75 18.38
N TYR A 280 -12.43 5.03 18.80
CA TYR A 280 -12.89 6.38 19.12
C TYR A 280 -12.97 6.60 20.62
N LEU A 281 -12.62 7.81 21.08
CA LEU A 281 -12.68 8.14 22.51
C LEU A 281 -14.13 8.36 22.97
N ASP A 282 -14.51 7.65 24.03
CA ASP A 282 -15.78 7.79 24.75
C ASP A 282 -15.64 8.72 25.96
N VAL A 283 -16.76 9.14 26.54
CA VAL A 283 -16.77 10.03 27.72
C VAL A 283 -17.46 9.38 28.90
N TYR A 284 -16.75 9.23 30.02
CA TYR A 284 -17.34 8.83 31.29
C TYR A 284 -17.36 10.00 32.29
N VAL A 285 -18.57 10.38 32.74
CA VAL A 285 -18.84 11.56 33.55
C VAL A 285 -19.27 11.15 34.95
N THR A 286 -18.49 11.55 35.96
CA THR A 286 -18.86 11.38 37.36
C THR A 286 -19.74 12.53 37.84
N ASN A 287 -20.76 12.23 38.62
CA ASN A 287 -21.71 13.21 39.14
C ASN A 287 -21.81 13.16 40.68
N LYS A 288 -22.25 14.27 41.28
CA LYS A 288 -22.50 14.42 42.73
C LYS A 288 -23.99 14.34 43.07
N LEU A 289 -24.29 14.37 44.37
CA LEU A 289 -25.65 14.48 44.93
C LEU A 289 -26.55 13.27 44.58
N ASN A 290 -25.95 12.09 44.41
CA ASN A 290 -26.61 10.85 43.96
C ASN A 290 -27.24 10.94 42.55
N GLU A 291 -26.78 11.86 41.71
CA GLU A 291 -27.10 11.87 40.28
C GLU A 291 -26.37 10.73 39.57
N GLN A 292 -27.00 10.09 38.58
CA GLN A 292 -26.42 8.99 37.81
C GLN A 292 -25.10 9.41 37.14
N ASN A 293 -24.03 8.64 37.31
CA ASN A 293 -22.82 8.76 36.48
C ASN A 293 -23.15 8.36 35.04
N LYS A 294 -22.54 9.01 34.04
CA LYS A 294 -22.91 8.81 32.64
C LYS A 294 -21.76 8.27 31.82
N LEU A 295 -22.08 7.35 30.92
CA LEU A 295 -21.17 6.86 29.90
C LEU A 295 -21.74 7.23 28.52
N TRP A 296 -20.96 7.92 27.72
CA TRP A 296 -21.32 8.38 26.39
C TRP A 296 -20.40 7.73 25.35
N ILE A 297 -20.99 6.90 24.49
CA ILE A 297 -20.28 6.22 23.41
C ILE A 297 -20.23 7.10 22.17
N ASN A 298 -19.04 7.34 21.64
CA ASN A 298 -18.79 8.15 20.45
C ASN A 298 -18.91 7.31 19.16
N ASP A 299 -19.34 7.91 18.06
CA ASP A 299 -19.35 7.27 16.74
C ASP A 299 -18.17 7.68 15.84
N GLY A 300 -17.18 8.35 16.44
CA GLY A 300 -16.01 8.88 15.74
C GLY A 300 -16.27 10.12 14.89
N SER A 301 -17.50 10.63 14.86
CA SER A 301 -17.89 11.85 14.14
C SER A 301 -18.40 12.94 15.09
N GLY A 302 -18.13 12.79 16.39
CA GLY A 302 -18.58 13.72 17.44
C GLY A 302 -20.06 13.58 17.79
N ASN A 303 -20.69 12.44 17.50
CA ASN A 303 -22.03 12.12 17.98
C ASN A 303 -21.97 11.08 19.11
N PHE A 304 -22.71 11.33 20.18
CA PHE A 304 -22.64 10.52 21.40
C PHE A 304 -23.97 9.84 21.75
N THR A 305 -23.90 8.57 22.14
CA THR A 305 -25.04 7.76 22.61
C THR A 305 -24.83 7.31 24.06
N ALA A 306 -25.83 7.48 24.92
CA ALA A 306 -25.71 7.09 26.32
C ALA A 306 -25.72 5.56 26.51
N ASN A 307 -24.76 5.04 27.28
CA ASN A 307 -24.65 3.64 27.71
C ASN A 307 -24.39 3.52 29.23
N ASN A 308 -25.21 4.18 30.03
CA ASN A 308 -24.99 4.29 31.48
C ASN A 308 -25.01 2.93 32.21
N ILE A 309 -24.11 2.77 33.18
CA ILE A 309 -24.07 1.59 34.06
C ILE A 309 -25.21 1.64 35.09
N SER A 310 -26.07 0.62 35.08
CA SER A 310 -27.23 0.56 35.96
C SER A 310 -26.83 0.43 37.43
N GLY A 311 -27.23 1.41 38.26
CA GLY A 311 -26.94 1.41 39.70
C GLY A 311 -25.65 2.13 40.09
N ASP A 312 -24.94 2.68 39.10
CA ASP A 312 -23.80 3.57 39.28
C ASP A 312 -24.28 5.01 39.60
N LEU A 313 -24.81 5.15 40.81
CA LEU A 313 -25.31 6.42 41.32
C LEU A 313 -24.15 7.25 41.89
N GLY A 314 -24.16 8.55 41.62
CA GLY A 314 -23.08 9.47 41.98
C GLY A 314 -22.97 9.81 43.47
N ASN A 315 -22.29 10.93 43.75
CA ASN A 315 -21.38 11.21 44.89
C ASN A 315 -19.90 10.95 44.57
N SER A 316 -19.63 10.55 43.34
CA SER A 316 -18.30 10.34 42.77
C SER A 316 -17.51 11.65 42.64
N SER A 317 -16.20 11.59 42.82
CA SER A 317 -15.29 12.74 42.70
C SER A 317 -14.41 12.67 41.46
N GLN A 318 -13.91 11.49 41.12
CA GLN A 318 -13.11 11.27 39.91
C GLN A 318 -13.23 9.80 39.51
N ALA A 319 -12.93 9.49 38.26
CA ALA A 319 -12.75 8.13 37.78
C ALA A 319 -11.44 8.02 37.00
N ALA A 320 -11.01 6.79 36.73
CA ALA A 320 -9.93 6.48 35.81
C ALA A 320 -10.28 5.21 35.02
N PHE A 321 -9.84 5.17 33.76
CA PHE A 321 -9.89 3.98 32.93
C PHE A 321 -8.60 3.18 33.04
N GLY A 322 -8.69 1.87 32.89
CA GLY A 322 -7.55 0.97 32.70
C GLY A 322 -8.01 -0.48 32.61
N ASP A 323 -7.38 -1.27 31.74
CA ASP A 323 -7.60 -2.73 31.67
C ASP A 323 -6.91 -3.39 32.88
N VAL A 324 -7.68 -3.72 33.92
CA VAL A 324 -7.12 -4.23 35.17
C VAL A 324 -7.15 -5.77 35.27
N ASP A 325 -7.82 -6.46 34.35
CA ASP A 325 -7.89 -7.92 34.32
C ASP A 325 -7.27 -8.57 33.07
N GLY A 326 -6.75 -7.74 32.15
CA GLY A 326 -5.97 -8.15 30.98
C GLY A 326 -6.84 -8.64 29.82
N ASP A 327 -8.12 -8.26 29.79
CA ASP A 327 -9.07 -8.70 28.77
C ASP A 327 -9.19 -7.75 27.56
N THR A 328 -8.37 -6.69 27.54
CA THR A 328 -8.27 -5.63 26.52
C THR A 328 -9.40 -4.60 26.49
N TYR A 329 -10.44 -4.76 27.32
CA TYR A 329 -11.47 -3.75 27.49
C TYR A 329 -11.12 -2.81 28.65
N LEU A 330 -11.38 -1.51 28.49
CA LEU A 330 -11.13 -0.56 29.57
C LEU A 330 -12.15 -0.73 30.70
N ASP A 331 -11.65 -1.00 31.91
CA ASP A 331 -12.44 -0.99 33.15
C ASP A 331 -12.53 0.42 33.73
N ILE A 332 -13.50 0.62 34.64
CA ILE A 332 -13.73 1.94 35.26
C ILE A 332 -13.59 1.84 36.78
N TYR A 333 -12.57 2.52 37.32
CA TYR A 333 -12.50 2.77 38.76
C TYR A 333 -13.09 4.13 39.09
N VAL A 334 -14.01 4.18 40.07
CA VAL A 334 -14.73 5.39 40.48
C VAL A 334 -14.47 5.69 41.95
N ALA A 335 -13.80 6.82 42.19
CA ALA A 335 -13.56 7.37 43.52
C ALA A 335 -14.84 8.05 44.05
N ASN A 336 -15.30 7.62 45.22
CA ASN A 336 -16.51 8.11 45.87
C ASN A 336 -16.22 8.90 47.16
N ASP A 337 -17.10 9.87 47.43
CA ASP A 337 -16.98 10.80 48.55
C ASP A 337 -17.79 10.33 49.77
N SER A 338 -17.43 10.83 50.95
CA SER A 338 -17.91 10.30 52.24
C SER A 338 -17.64 8.79 52.38
N ASP A 339 -18.04 8.12 53.46
CA ASP A 339 -17.73 6.69 53.70
C ASP A 339 -18.39 5.70 52.68
N GLU A 340 -18.76 6.15 51.48
CA GLU A 340 -19.31 5.37 50.39
C GLU A 340 -18.22 4.54 49.69
N GLN A 341 -18.50 3.28 49.40
CA GLN A 341 -17.54 2.36 48.78
C GLN A 341 -17.12 2.87 47.39
N ASN A 342 -15.81 2.92 47.10
CA ASN A 342 -15.30 3.15 45.75
C ASN A 342 -15.72 1.99 44.83
N LYS A 343 -15.99 2.27 43.56
CA LYS A 343 -16.46 1.28 42.58
C LYS A 343 -15.36 0.86 41.64
N LEU A 344 -15.31 -0.42 41.32
CA LEU A 344 -14.56 -0.96 40.19
C LEU A 344 -15.56 -1.66 39.29
N TRP A 345 -15.74 -1.15 38.08
CA TRP A 345 -16.62 -1.71 37.06
C TRP A 345 -15.77 -2.45 36.03
N ILE A 346 -15.87 -3.78 36.04
CA ILE A 346 -15.22 -4.65 35.05
C ILE A 346 -16.04 -4.66 33.77
N ASN A 347 -15.43 -4.29 32.65
CA ASN A 347 -16.05 -4.26 31.33
C ASN A 347 -15.87 -5.60 30.63
N HIS A 348 -16.96 -6.21 30.18
CA HIS A 348 -16.94 -7.52 29.51
C HIS A 348 -17.11 -7.40 27.99
N GLY A 349 -16.88 -6.22 27.42
CA GLY A 349 -17.06 -5.98 26.00
C GLY A 349 -18.52 -6.01 25.54
N GLU A 350 -18.69 -6.17 24.22
CA GLU A 350 -19.95 -6.55 23.62
C GLU A 350 -20.21 -8.06 23.83
N THR A 351 -21.41 -8.43 24.28
CA THR A 351 -21.73 -9.85 24.55
C THR A 351 -22.18 -10.64 23.33
N ASN A 352 -22.54 -10.01 22.21
CA ASN A 352 -23.07 -10.71 21.02
C ASN A 352 -22.54 -10.08 19.71
N PHE A 353 -21.29 -10.36 19.38
CA PHE A 353 -20.63 -9.90 18.15
C PHE A 353 -20.07 -11.07 17.33
N LEU A 354 -19.76 -10.80 16.06
CA LEU A 354 -18.90 -11.62 15.23
C LEU A 354 -18.06 -10.64 14.41
N LEU A 355 -16.78 -10.94 14.23
CA LEU A 355 -15.84 -10.12 13.47
C LEU A 355 -15.06 -11.02 12.50
N ILE A 356 -14.98 -10.62 11.24
CA ILE A 356 -14.08 -11.22 10.25
C ILE A 356 -12.77 -10.45 10.27
N GLU A 357 -11.66 -11.12 10.59
CA GLU A 357 -10.39 -10.45 10.87
C GLU A 357 -9.33 -10.68 9.79
N ASN A 358 -9.44 -11.75 9.01
CA ASN A 358 -8.42 -12.15 8.03
C ASN A 358 -8.70 -11.70 6.60
N LEU A 359 -9.73 -10.86 6.38
CA LEU A 359 -10.17 -10.45 5.05
C LEU A 359 -10.39 -8.94 4.98
N ASN A 360 -9.90 -8.35 3.89
CA ASN A 360 -9.98 -6.92 3.64
C ASN A 360 -10.97 -6.61 2.51
N GLN A 361 -11.52 -5.39 2.51
CA GLN A 361 -12.30 -4.91 1.37
C GLN A 361 -11.45 -4.99 0.09
N TYR A 362 -12.07 -5.32 -1.04
CA TYR A 362 -11.44 -5.47 -2.36
C TYR A 362 -10.52 -6.69 -2.55
N GLN A 363 -10.29 -7.51 -1.52
CA GLN A 363 -9.44 -8.68 -1.64
C GLN A 363 -9.92 -9.64 -2.74
N MET A 364 -8.97 -10.13 -3.55
CA MET A 364 -9.23 -11.04 -4.67
C MET A 364 -8.67 -12.44 -4.38
N PHE A 365 -9.36 -13.46 -4.84
CA PHE A 365 -8.88 -14.84 -4.88
C PHE A 365 -8.75 -15.32 -6.32
N GLN A 366 -7.66 -16.00 -6.64
CA GLN A 366 -7.44 -16.61 -7.94
C GLN A 366 -8.37 -17.80 -8.11
N ARG A 367 -9.15 -17.79 -9.19
CA ARG A 367 -9.98 -18.92 -9.59
C ARG A 367 -9.14 -20.06 -10.17
N ASP A 368 -9.62 -21.29 -10.00
CA ASP A 368 -9.06 -22.51 -10.59
C ASP A 368 -9.51 -22.71 -12.06
N GLU A 369 -9.12 -23.84 -12.65
CA GLU A 369 -9.45 -24.19 -14.04
C GLU A 369 -10.96 -24.35 -14.31
N VAL A 370 -11.78 -24.60 -13.28
CA VAL A 370 -13.25 -24.69 -13.42
C VAL A 370 -13.96 -23.39 -13.04
N GLY A 371 -13.21 -22.34 -12.71
CA GLY A 371 -13.73 -21.02 -12.38
C GLY A 371 -14.25 -20.90 -10.95
N GLN A 372 -13.63 -21.62 -10.01
CA GLN A 372 -13.99 -21.63 -8.59
C GLN A 372 -12.80 -21.29 -7.70
N SER A 373 -13.06 -20.89 -6.46
CA SER A 373 -12.03 -20.73 -5.42
C SER A 373 -12.60 -20.97 -4.03
N ASP A 374 -11.71 -21.33 -3.11
CA ASP A 374 -11.99 -21.45 -1.69
C ASP A 374 -11.70 -20.11 -1.01
N ILE A 375 -12.58 -19.68 -0.10
CA ILE A 375 -12.36 -18.49 0.72
C ILE A 375 -12.14 -18.93 2.17
N THR A 376 -10.94 -18.72 2.70
CA THR A 376 -10.64 -18.95 4.11
C THR A 376 -11.07 -17.75 4.94
N ILE A 377 -11.79 -18.00 6.03
CA ILE A 377 -12.44 -16.99 6.86
C ILE A 377 -12.15 -17.33 8.32
N SER A 378 -11.68 -16.35 9.08
CA SER A 378 -11.45 -16.46 10.51
C SER A 378 -11.68 -15.14 11.23
N GLY A 379 -11.96 -15.25 12.51
CA GLY A 379 -12.02 -14.11 13.41
C GLY A 379 -12.62 -14.50 14.75
N SER A 380 -13.24 -13.54 15.42
CA SER A 380 -13.75 -13.66 16.78
C SER A 380 -15.28 -13.54 16.86
N TYR A 381 -15.85 -14.04 17.94
CA TYR A 381 -17.28 -13.87 18.23
C TYR A 381 -17.57 -13.84 19.74
N GLY A 382 -18.56 -13.03 20.10
CA GLY A 382 -19.15 -12.95 21.43
C GLY A 382 -20.50 -13.66 21.49
N GLY A 383 -20.81 -14.24 22.64
CA GLY A 383 -22.11 -14.84 22.91
C GLY A 383 -22.20 -16.32 22.53
N SER A 384 -23.40 -16.81 22.24
CA SER A 384 -23.63 -18.23 21.94
C SER A 384 -23.67 -18.45 20.43
N CYS A 385 -22.61 -19.08 19.89
CA CYS A 385 -22.54 -19.52 18.50
C CYS A 385 -22.46 -21.04 18.46
N SER A 386 -23.48 -21.72 17.90
CA SER A 386 -23.44 -23.18 17.73
C SER A 386 -22.55 -23.63 16.58
N SER A 387 -22.46 -22.77 15.56
CA SER A 387 -21.67 -22.93 14.36
C SER A 387 -21.64 -21.59 13.63
N VAL A 388 -20.56 -21.30 12.90
CA VAL A 388 -20.46 -20.15 12.01
C VAL A 388 -20.79 -20.59 10.58
N GLU A 389 -21.66 -19.83 9.94
CA GLU A 389 -22.00 -19.98 8.52
C GLU A 389 -21.54 -18.75 7.75
N ALA A 390 -21.06 -18.94 6.52
CA ALA A 390 -20.71 -17.87 5.61
C ALA A 390 -21.39 -17.99 4.24
N SER A 391 -21.51 -16.87 3.55
CA SER A 391 -22.07 -16.75 2.21
C SER A 391 -21.28 -15.73 1.40
N PHE A 392 -20.99 -16.04 0.14
CA PHE A 392 -20.33 -15.13 -0.79
C PHE A 392 -21.31 -14.65 -1.87
N ASN A 393 -21.25 -13.35 -2.20
CA ASN A 393 -21.93 -12.72 -3.32
C ASN A 393 -23.44 -13.04 -3.42
N GLY A 394 -24.13 -13.01 -2.26
CA GLY A 394 -25.57 -13.32 -2.17
C GLY A 394 -25.94 -14.79 -2.39
N GLY A 395 -24.96 -15.69 -2.30
CA GLY A 395 -25.14 -17.13 -2.33
C GLY A 395 -25.90 -17.71 -1.12
N SER A 396 -25.88 -19.04 -1.01
CA SER A 396 -26.44 -19.71 0.16
C SER A 396 -25.41 -19.78 1.28
N TYR A 397 -25.86 -19.60 2.52
CA TYR A 397 -25.02 -19.81 3.69
C TYR A 397 -24.61 -21.29 3.81
N ALA A 398 -23.33 -21.52 4.04
CA ALA A 398 -22.76 -22.83 4.35
C ALA A 398 -22.00 -22.77 5.68
N VAL A 399 -22.05 -23.85 6.46
CA VAL A 399 -21.30 -23.96 7.72
C VAL A 399 -19.81 -24.01 7.41
N ILE A 400 -19.06 -23.03 7.90
CA ILE A 400 -17.59 -22.97 7.77
C ILE A 400 -16.91 -23.48 9.04
N ASP A 401 -17.53 -23.29 10.21
CA ASP A 401 -17.06 -23.81 11.48
C ASP A 401 -18.25 -24.44 12.24
N ALA A 402 -18.21 -25.76 12.40
CA ALA A 402 -19.30 -26.52 13.01
C ALA A 402 -19.29 -26.50 14.54
N SER A 403 -18.20 -26.05 15.18
CA SER A 403 -18.07 -26.04 16.64
C SER A 403 -17.02 -25.00 17.06
N PRO A 404 -17.27 -23.70 16.81
CA PRO A 404 -16.36 -22.64 17.19
C PRO A 404 -16.18 -22.64 18.71
N SER A 405 -14.98 -22.30 19.19
CA SER A 405 -14.64 -22.42 20.61
C SER A 405 -13.59 -21.40 21.03
N GLY A 406 -13.59 -21.03 22.31
CA GLY A 406 -12.66 -20.00 22.82
C GLY A 406 -12.88 -18.63 22.17
N SER A 407 -14.13 -18.30 21.85
CA SER A 407 -14.53 -17.02 21.22
C SER A 407 -13.88 -16.74 19.86
N THR A 408 -13.37 -17.78 19.18
CA THR A 408 -12.79 -17.68 17.85
C THR A 408 -13.43 -18.70 16.90
N PHE A 409 -13.43 -18.37 15.61
CA PHE A 409 -13.87 -19.26 14.54
C PHE A 409 -12.86 -19.24 13.39
N SER A 410 -12.75 -20.35 12.69
CA SER A 410 -11.97 -20.44 11.46
C SER A 410 -12.54 -21.54 10.57
N GLY A 411 -12.66 -21.25 9.28
CA GLY A 411 -13.19 -22.22 8.32
C GLY A 411 -13.03 -21.77 6.88
N THR A 412 -13.41 -22.65 5.96
CA THR A 412 -13.29 -22.42 4.52
C THR A 412 -14.68 -22.49 3.88
N LEU A 413 -15.05 -21.45 3.16
CA LEU A 413 -16.18 -21.44 2.25
C LEU A 413 -15.70 -21.95 0.88
N ALA A 414 -15.90 -23.25 0.64
CA ALA A 414 -15.30 -23.95 -0.50
C ALA A 414 -16.08 -23.79 -1.81
N ASP A 415 -15.39 -24.01 -2.94
CA ASP A 415 -15.95 -24.13 -4.30
C ASP A 415 -16.82 -22.93 -4.74
N GLN A 416 -16.47 -21.72 -4.30
CA GLN A 416 -17.22 -20.52 -4.65
C GLN A 416 -16.95 -20.12 -6.11
N ALA A 417 -18.00 -19.86 -6.87
CA ALA A 417 -17.88 -19.51 -8.29
C ALA A 417 -17.32 -18.10 -8.49
N VAL A 418 -16.66 -17.90 -9.64
CA VAL A 418 -16.21 -16.60 -10.14
C VAL A 418 -17.29 -15.51 -9.98
N GLY A 419 -16.89 -14.36 -9.45
CA GLY A 419 -17.79 -13.26 -9.14
C GLY A 419 -17.20 -12.29 -8.13
N GLN A 420 -17.94 -11.23 -7.82
CA GLN A 420 -17.51 -10.21 -6.88
C GLN A 420 -18.71 -9.67 -6.10
N GLY A 421 -18.56 -9.49 -4.78
CA GLY A 421 -19.64 -8.99 -3.91
C GLY A 421 -19.28 -9.05 -2.44
N ALA A 422 -20.32 -9.00 -1.59
CA ALA A 422 -20.13 -9.11 -0.15
C ALA A 422 -19.89 -10.57 0.27
N LEU A 423 -18.91 -10.77 1.16
CA LEU A 423 -18.79 -11.97 1.96
C LEU A 423 -19.43 -11.69 3.31
N ALA A 424 -20.37 -12.53 3.76
CA ALA A 424 -21.04 -12.37 5.04
C ALA A 424 -20.88 -13.63 5.88
N ALA A 425 -20.57 -13.47 7.17
CA ALA A 425 -20.51 -14.54 8.16
C ALA A 425 -21.52 -14.29 9.29
N ARG A 426 -22.03 -15.36 9.92
CA ARG A 426 -23.00 -15.26 11.02
C ARG A 426 -23.03 -16.49 11.90
N CYS A 427 -23.53 -16.33 13.13
CA CYS A 427 -23.88 -17.46 13.99
C CYS A 427 -25.20 -18.12 13.59
N ALA A 428 -25.19 -19.44 13.38
CA ALA A 428 -26.35 -20.19 12.89
C ALA A 428 -27.55 -20.19 13.85
N ASN A 429 -27.28 -20.22 15.16
CA ASN A 429 -28.30 -20.19 16.22
C ASN A 429 -28.75 -18.77 16.60
N ASN A 430 -28.03 -17.73 16.18
CA ASN A 430 -28.43 -16.35 16.36
C ASN A 430 -27.89 -15.47 15.21
N THR A 431 -28.70 -15.29 14.16
CA THR A 431 -28.25 -14.59 12.95
C THR A 431 -28.11 -13.07 13.13
N SER A 432 -28.48 -12.49 14.29
CA SER A 432 -28.15 -11.09 14.58
C SER A 432 -26.67 -10.89 14.90
N ILE A 433 -25.96 -11.97 15.25
CA ILE A 433 -24.52 -12.03 15.40
C ILE A 433 -23.94 -12.32 14.02
N ASN A 434 -23.50 -11.28 13.32
CA ASN A 434 -23.03 -11.36 11.95
C ASN A 434 -22.03 -10.25 11.64
N ASP A 435 -21.28 -10.45 10.58
CA ASP A 435 -20.37 -9.46 9.99
C ASP A 435 -20.31 -9.65 8.48
N SER A 436 -19.79 -8.65 7.77
CA SER A 436 -19.55 -8.74 6.33
C SER A 436 -18.40 -7.89 5.84
N VAL A 437 -17.61 -8.45 4.92
CA VAL A 437 -16.59 -7.73 4.16
C VAL A 437 -17.09 -7.50 2.74
N LEU A 438 -17.00 -6.26 2.27
CA LEU A 438 -17.50 -5.87 0.94
C LEU A 438 -16.45 -6.08 -0.15
N ASP A 439 -16.93 -6.18 -1.39
CA ASP A 439 -16.09 -6.18 -2.59
C ASP A 439 -15.03 -7.29 -2.69
N ILE A 440 -15.23 -8.40 -1.98
CA ILE A 440 -14.45 -9.62 -2.16
C ILE A 440 -14.68 -10.16 -3.57
N GLY A 441 -13.62 -10.60 -4.23
CA GLY A 441 -13.66 -11.14 -5.59
C GLY A 441 -13.07 -12.55 -5.71
N ILE A 442 -13.62 -13.34 -6.63
CA ILE A 442 -13.00 -14.53 -7.19
C ILE A 442 -12.85 -14.25 -8.68
N GLY A 443 -11.60 -14.24 -9.15
CA GLY A 443 -11.26 -13.73 -10.48
C GLY A 443 -9.88 -14.16 -10.95
N ASP A 444 -9.30 -13.37 -11.84
CA ASP A 444 -7.95 -13.57 -12.36
C ASP A 444 -7.00 -12.53 -11.76
N VAL A 445 -5.96 -13.00 -11.09
CA VAL A 445 -4.93 -12.22 -10.39
C VAL A 445 -3.63 -12.28 -11.20
N PHE A 446 -3.07 -11.13 -11.50
CA PHE A 446 -1.81 -10.99 -12.22
C PHE A 446 -0.77 -10.30 -11.36
N VAL A 447 0.50 -10.66 -11.51
CA VAL A 447 1.61 -9.94 -10.88
C VAL A 447 2.26 -9.06 -11.94
N ILE A 448 2.43 -7.78 -11.65
CA ILE A 448 3.17 -6.84 -12.51
C ILE A 448 4.61 -6.80 -11.99
N ALA A 449 5.55 -7.26 -12.82
CA ALA A 449 6.97 -7.32 -12.49
C ALA A 449 7.82 -6.63 -13.56
N GLY A 450 8.99 -6.15 -13.16
CA GLY A 450 9.93 -5.47 -14.07
C GLY A 450 10.29 -4.06 -13.61
N GLN A 451 10.22 -3.08 -14.51
CA GLN A 451 10.74 -1.72 -14.23
C GLN A 451 9.75 -0.58 -14.54
N SER A 452 10.25 0.65 -14.73
CA SER A 452 9.43 1.88 -14.83
C SER A 452 8.29 1.84 -15.86
N ASN A 453 8.46 1.13 -16.98
CA ASN A 453 7.39 0.94 -17.97
C ASN A 453 6.26 -0.01 -17.50
N ALA A 454 6.55 -0.88 -16.52
CA ALA A 454 5.53 -1.65 -15.80
C ALA A 454 4.93 -0.86 -14.62
N VAL A 455 5.66 0.07 -13.99
CA VAL A 455 5.15 0.89 -12.87
C VAL A 455 4.17 1.97 -13.34
N GLY A 456 4.40 2.54 -14.53
CA GLY A 456 3.57 3.62 -15.08
C GLY A 456 4.31 4.95 -15.11
N LYS A 457 4.24 5.61 -16.26
CA LYS A 457 4.93 6.87 -16.62
C LYS A 457 4.05 7.77 -17.49
N GLY A 458 2.75 7.45 -17.60
CA GLY A 458 1.75 8.20 -18.34
C GLY A 458 1.53 9.61 -17.78
N GLU A 459 1.36 10.60 -18.65
CA GLU A 459 0.97 11.96 -18.23
C GLU A 459 -0.46 12.01 -17.68
N THR A 460 -1.32 11.09 -18.14
CA THR A 460 -2.74 11.01 -17.76
C THR A 460 -3.00 9.78 -16.91
N LEU A 461 -3.65 9.98 -15.76
CA LEU A 461 -4.15 8.90 -14.91
C LEU A 461 -5.33 8.19 -15.59
N ASN A 462 -5.25 6.87 -15.71
CA ASN A 462 -6.32 6.04 -16.25
C ASN A 462 -7.18 5.44 -15.14
N SER A 463 -8.37 4.98 -15.52
CA SER A 463 -9.27 4.24 -14.64
C SER A 463 -9.88 3.11 -15.43
N TYR A 464 -10.11 1.97 -14.78
CA TYR A 464 -10.78 0.86 -15.45
C TYR A 464 -12.26 1.21 -15.69
N THR A 465 -12.86 0.58 -16.69
CA THR A 465 -14.27 0.73 -17.01
C THR A 465 -14.93 -0.63 -17.20
N HIS A 466 -15.91 -0.93 -16.37
CA HIS A 466 -16.81 -2.07 -16.55
C HIS A 466 -18.15 -1.79 -15.87
N ALA A 467 -19.25 -2.37 -16.37
CA ALA A 467 -20.59 -2.05 -15.89
C ALA A 467 -20.87 -2.55 -14.47
N THR A 468 -20.28 -3.68 -14.08
CA THR A 468 -20.60 -4.38 -12.82
C THR A 468 -19.40 -4.97 -12.09
N LEU A 469 -18.28 -5.18 -12.78
CA LEU A 469 -17.08 -5.79 -12.21
C LEU A 469 -16.10 -4.69 -11.86
N LYS A 470 -15.31 -4.89 -10.81
CA LYS A 470 -14.25 -3.98 -10.40
C LYS A 470 -12.91 -4.63 -10.66
N ALA A 471 -11.97 -3.83 -11.16
CA ALA A 471 -10.56 -4.18 -11.08
C ALA A 471 -9.95 -3.62 -9.79
N VAL A 472 -9.06 -4.39 -9.19
CA VAL A 472 -8.42 -4.09 -7.90
C VAL A 472 -6.91 -4.27 -8.02
N ALA A 473 -6.16 -3.61 -7.15
CA ALA A 473 -4.71 -3.76 -7.06
C ALA A 473 -4.30 -3.98 -5.61
N PHE A 474 -3.26 -4.78 -5.40
CA PHE A 474 -2.53 -4.86 -4.15
C PHE A 474 -1.22 -4.10 -4.34
N ASP A 475 -1.08 -2.98 -3.64
CA ASP A 475 0.04 -2.05 -3.78
C ASP A 475 1.15 -2.31 -2.73
N GLU A 476 2.24 -1.54 -2.78
CA GLU A 476 3.35 -1.66 -1.82
C GLU A 476 3.04 -1.12 -0.41
N SER A 477 1.79 -0.68 -0.15
CA SER A 477 1.31 -0.33 1.20
C SER A 477 0.54 -1.47 1.87
N ASP A 478 0.72 -2.69 1.37
CA ASP A 478 0.06 -3.91 1.82
C ASP A 478 -1.48 -3.81 1.80
N SER A 479 -2.01 -3.06 0.82
CA SER A 479 -3.42 -2.68 0.79
C SER A 479 -4.10 -3.01 -0.54
N TRP A 480 -5.30 -3.57 -0.44
CA TRP A 480 -6.18 -3.77 -1.59
C TRP A 480 -6.92 -2.46 -1.93
N ILE A 481 -6.66 -1.94 -3.11
CA ILE A 481 -7.26 -0.72 -3.65
C ILE A 481 -7.99 -1.01 -4.96
N LYS A 482 -8.72 -0.01 -5.48
CA LYS A 482 -9.21 -0.08 -6.87
C LYS A 482 -8.03 0.10 -7.82
N ALA A 483 -7.99 -0.65 -8.92
CA ALA A 483 -6.95 -0.53 -9.95
C ALA A 483 -7.16 0.70 -10.86
N ASN A 484 -7.27 1.88 -10.27
CA ASN A 484 -7.20 3.16 -10.96
C ASN A 484 -5.82 3.76 -10.72
N ASP A 485 -5.33 4.56 -11.66
CA ASP A 485 -4.04 5.20 -11.46
C ASP A 485 -4.10 6.31 -10.39
N PRO A 486 -3.01 6.52 -9.63
CA PRO A 486 -1.79 5.69 -9.63
C PRO A 486 -2.07 4.33 -8.98
N ILE A 487 -1.63 3.26 -9.66
CA ILE A 487 -1.85 1.88 -9.20
C ILE A 487 -0.76 1.41 -8.22
N ASP A 488 0.35 2.15 -8.15
CA ASP A 488 1.50 1.92 -7.29
C ASP A 488 1.97 3.23 -6.65
N ILE A 489 2.62 3.15 -5.49
CA ILE A 489 3.08 4.29 -4.68
C ILE A 489 4.42 4.87 -5.18
N GLU A 490 5.22 4.14 -5.95
CA GLU A 490 6.49 4.67 -6.48
C GLU A 490 6.26 5.83 -7.47
N THR A 491 5.06 5.95 -8.01
CA THR A 491 4.73 6.89 -9.06
C THR A 491 3.39 7.57 -8.82
N SER A 492 3.26 8.81 -9.31
CA SER A 492 1.97 9.50 -9.40
C SER A 492 1.45 9.50 -10.85
N ASP A 493 2.03 8.67 -11.71
CA ASP A 493 1.84 8.70 -13.16
C ASP A 493 0.78 7.66 -13.61
N GLY A 494 0.31 7.81 -14.85
CA GLY A 494 -0.59 6.86 -15.48
C GLY A 494 0.08 5.55 -15.88
N SER A 495 -0.68 4.46 -15.92
CA SER A 495 -0.23 3.12 -16.29
C SER A 495 -1.20 2.45 -17.28
N PRO A 496 -0.78 1.39 -18.00
CA PRO A 496 -1.66 0.66 -18.91
C PRO A 496 -2.64 -0.27 -18.17
N TRP A 497 -2.37 -0.63 -16.92
CA TRP A 497 -3.06 -1.72 -16.22
C TRP A 497 -4.57 -1.51 -16.00
N PRO A 498 -5.07 -0.28 -15.69
CA PRO A 498 -6.51 -0.04 -15.62
C PRO A 498 -7.22 -0.33 -16.96
N LEU A 499 -6.55 -0.04 -18.08
CA LEU A 499 -7.07 -0.31 -19.43
C LEU A 499 -7.00 -1.80 -19.77
N VAL A 500 -5.88 -2.47 -19.43
CA VAL A 500 -5.74 -3.94 -19.56
C VAL A 500 -6.85 -4.67 -18.79
N ALA A 501 -7.12 -4.26 -17.54
CA ALA A 501 -8.23 -4.79 -16.75
C ALA A 501 -9.59 -4.58 -17.44
N SER A 502 -9.81 -3.41 -18.05
CA SER A 502 -11.05 -3.13 -18.77
C SER A 502 -11.26 -4.10 -19.93
N ASN A 503 -10.19 -4.37 -20.69
CA ASN A 503 -10.21 -5.31 -21.80
C ASN A 503 -10.48 -6.76 -21.32
N ILE A 504 -9.76 -7.23 -20.29
CA ILE A 504 -9.98 -8.56 -19.68
C ILE A 504 -11.42 -8.70 -19.19
N MET A 505 -11.92 -7.74 -18.40
CA MET A 505 -13.27 -7.80 -17.85
C MET A 505 -14.34 -7.77 -18.95
N SER A 506 -14.16 -6.96 -19.99
CA SER A 506 -15.09 -6.86 -21.13
C SER A 506 -15.18 -8.18 -21.89
N ASP A 507 -14.05 -8.80 -22.18
CA ASP A 507 -13.98 -9.97 -23.08
C ASP A 507 -14.21 -11.29 -22.34
N GLN A 508 -13.66 -11.41 -21.13
CA GLN A 508 -13.70 -12.64 -20.34
C GLN A 508 -14.82 -12.63 -19.28
N ASN A 509 -15.37 -11.47 -18.94
CA ASN A 509 -16.40 -11.30 -17.91
C ASN A 509 -16.00 -11.88 -16.54
N VAL A 510 -14.77 -11.58 -16.11
CA VAL A 510 -14.15 -12.07 -14.88
C VAL A 510 -13.53 -10.88 -14.13
N PRO A 511 -13.72 -10.75 -12.79
CA PRO A 511 -13.01 -9.73 -12.01
C PRO A 511 -11.49 -9.86 -12.18
N THR A 512 -10.79 -8.73 -12.22
CA THR A 512 -9.35 -8.72 -12.47
C THR A 512 -8.62 -8.05 -11.31
N ALA A 513 -7.49 -8.61 -10.91
CA ALA A 513 -6.61 -8.04 -9.91
C ALA A 513 -5.17 -7.96 -10.40
N PHE A 514 -4.44 -6.97 -9.89
CA PHE A 514 -3.01 -6.82 -10.09
C PHE A 514 -2.27 -6.76 -8.75
N ILE A 515 -1.12 -7.41 -8.64
CA ILE A 515 -0.17 -7.24 -7.53
C ILE A 515 1.01 -6.46 -8.11
N THR A 516 1.25 -5.25 -7.64
CA THR A 516 2.29 -4.36 -8.22
C THR A 516 3.61 -4.57 -7.51
N THR A 517 4.64 -4.95 -8.26
CA THR A 517 5.99 -5.25 -7.72
C THR A 517 7.11 -4.69 -8.59
N ALA A 518 6.77 -4.09 -9.73
CA ALA A 518 7.75 -3.53 -10.65
C ALA A 518 8.47 -2.34 -10.01
N ARG A 519 9.75 -2.16 -10.33
CA ARG A 519 10.58 -1.13 -9.70
C ARG A 519 11.54 -0.45 -10.65
N SER A 520 11.55 0.88 -10.63
CA SER A 520 12.37 1.68 -11.55
C SER A 520 13.87 1.43 -11.40
N GLY A 521 14.59 1.36 -12.53
CA GLY A 521 16.06 1.25 -12.55
C GLY A 521 16.63 -0.12 -12.20
N THR A 522 15.79 -1.15 -12.14
CA THR A 522 16.18 -2.52 -11.79
C THR A 522 16.50 -3.36 -13.04
N GLY A 523 17.36 -4.37 -12.89
CA GLY A 523 17.83 -5.28 -13.95
C GLY A 523 17.65 -6.76 -13.57
N LEU A 524 17.46 -7.63 -14.56
CA LEU A 524 17.48 -9.07 -14.31
C LEU A 524 18.91 -9.55 -14.08
N VAL A 525 19.86 -9.03 -14.85
CA VAL A 525 21.29 -9.38 -14.77
C VAL A 525 22.13 -8.18 -14.34
N ALA A 526 21.88 -6.99 -14.92
CA ALA A 526 22.71 -5.79 -14.78
C ALA A 526 23.05 -5.42 -13.34
N ASN A 527 22.06 -5.48 -12.45
CA ASN A 527 22.24 -5.30 -11.00
C ASN A 527 21.72 -6.51 -10.20
N SER A 528 21.21 -7.55 -10.88
CA SER A 528 20.71 -8.79 -10.30
C SER A 528 19.54 -8.60 -9.31
N ASP A 529 18.81 -7.49 -9.42
CA ASP A 529 17.70 -7.17 -8.51
C ASP A 529 16.56 -8.19 -8.60
N TRP A 530 16.32 -8.70 -9.80
CA TRP A 530 15.30 -9.71 -10.07
C TRP A 530 15.85 -11.12 -10.24
N LEU A 531 17.17 -11.32 -10.10
CA LEU A 531 17.80 -12.62 -10.30
C LEU A 531 17.46 -13.54 -9.11
N PRO A 532 16.73 -14.65 -9.31
CA PRO A 532 16.41 -15.56 -8.22
C PRO A 532 17.65 -16.32 -7.72
N PRO A 533 17.58 -16.93 -6.52
CA PRO A 533 16.46 -16.87 -5.58
C PRO A 533 16.57 -15.67 -4.62
N SER A 534 17.61 -14.84 -4.75
CA SER A 534 17.99 -13.86 -3.72
C SER A 534 17.94 -12.40 -4.19
N GLY A 535 17.54 -12.15 -5.44
CA GLY A 535 17.35 -10.80 -5.95
C GLY A 535 16.35 -10.04 -5.05
N PRO A 536 16.69 -8.83 -4.56
CA PRO A 536 15.83 -8.09 -3.64
C PRO A 536 14.41 -7.86 -4.16
N GLN A 537 14.23 -7.61 -5.46
CA GLN A 537 12.90 -7.41 -6.06
C GLN A 537 12.18 -8.74 -6.28
N TYR A 538 12.91 -9.81 -6.62
CA TYR A 538 12.34 -11.15 -6.67
C TYR A 538 11.76 -11.56 -5.30
N VAL A 539 12.52 -11.38 -4.22
CA VAL A 539 12.08 -11.70 -2.86
C VAL A 539 10.91 -10.81 -2.42
N ASN A 540 10.96 -9.51 -2.73
CA ASN A 540 9.85 -8.61 -2.43
C ASN A 540 8.57 -8.98 -3.18
N MET A 541 8.66 -9.37 -4.45
CA MET A 541 7.50 -9.85 -5.21
C MET A 541 6.87 -11.10 -4.57
N LEU A 542 7.67 -12.06 -4.09
CA LEU A 542 7.14 -13.22 -3.37
C LEU A 542 6.43 -12.81 -2.07
N GLN A 543 7.02 -11.87 -1.32
CA GLN A 543 6.43 -11.33 -0.10
C GLN A 543 5.09 -10.62 -0.37
N GLN A 544 5.03 -9.80 -1.42
CA GLN A 544 3.79 -9.12 -1.85
C GLN A 544 2.69 -10.09 -2.26
N ILE A 545 3.04 -11.21 -2.91
CA ILE A 545 2.08 -12.27 -3.22
C ILE A 545 1.53 -12.89 -1.93
N ASP A 546 2.39 -13.20 -0.96
CA ASP A 546 1.97 -13.78 0.32
C ASP A 546 1.10 -12.81 1.15
N ASP A 547 1.52 -11.55 1.27
CA ASP A 547 0.84 -10.52 2.07
C ASP A 547 -0.52 -10.13 1.48
N SER A 548 -0.67 -10.22 0.16
CA SER A 548 -1.96 -10.00 -0.51
C SER A 548 -3.05 -11.01 -0.10
N GLY A 549 -2.65 -12.14 0.48
CA GLY A 549 -3.55 -13.21 0.92
C GLY A 549 -4.22 -13.96 -0.23
N VAL A 550 -3.70 -13.84 -1.46
CA VAL A 550 -4.20 -14.60 -2.61
C VAL A 550 -3.83 -16.08 -2.50
N ASN A 551 -4.68 -16.94 -3.03
CA ASN A 551 -4.49 -18.40 -3.05
C ASN A 551 -3.73 -18.90 -4.30
N GLY A 552 -2.96 -18.01 -4.94
CA GLY A 552 -2.26 -18.23 -6.19
C GLY A 552 -2.44 -17.05 -7.14
N VAL A 553 -1.71 -17.07 -8.25
CA VAL A 553 -1.81 -16.06 -9.31
C VAL A 553 -1.91 -16.73 -10.67
N LYS A 554 -2.53 -16.07 -11.64
CA LYS A 554 -2.69 -16.60 -13.00
C LYS A 554 -1.40 -16.50 -13.79
N ALA A 555 -0.77 -15.34 -13.76
CA ALA A 555 0.46 -15.10 -14.46
C ALA A 555 1.28 -13.96 -13.86
N VAL A 556 2.59 -14.01 -14.10
CA VAL A 556 3.51 -12.90 -13.89
C VAL A 556 3.72 -12.20 -15.24
N LEU A 557 3.36 -10.92 -15.28
CA LEU A 557 3.50 -10.04 -16.43
C LEU A 557 4.85 -9.32 -16.29
N TRP A 558 5.84 -9.85 -16.99
CA TRP A 558 7.22 -9.38 -16.91
C TRP A 558 7.48 -8.34 -18.00
N TYR A 559 7.77 -7.10 -17.57
CA TYR A 559 8.13 -6.03 -18.51
C TYR A 559 9.44 -5.33 -18.12
N GLN A 560 10.53 -5.83 -18.70
CA GLN A 560 11.89 -5.38 -18.41
C GLN A 560 12.83 -5.62 -19.60
N GLY A 561 14.04 -5.08 -19.52
CA GLY A 561 15.14 -5.28 -20.46
C GLY A 561 15.99 -4.03 -20.67
N GLU A 562 15.46 -2.87 -20.32
CA GLU A 562 16.09 -1.57 -20.50
C GLU A 562 17.41 -1.40 -19.72
N ALA A 563 17.46 -1.80 -18.43
CA ALA A 563 18.68 -1.75 -17.63
C ALA A 563 19.75 -2.73 -18.15
N ASP A 564 19.34 -3.95 -18.48
CA ASP A 564 20.22 -4.99 -19.05
C ASP A 564 20.77 -4.60 -20.42
N SER A 565 19.93 -3.99 -21.25
CA SER A 565 20.33 -3.42 -22.54
C SER A 565 21.33 -2.27 -22.38
N PHE A 566 21.11 -1.38 -21.41
CA PHE A 566 22.03 -0.27 -21.10
C PHE A 566 23.40 -0.79 -20.64
N SER A 567 23.42 -1.88 -19.87
CA SER A 567 24.65 -2.55 -19.43
C SER A 567 25.28 -3.45 -20.50
N ALA A 568 24.70 -3.52 -21.71
CA ALA A 568 25.14 -4.37 -22.82
C ALA A 568 25.33 -5.83 -22.40
N ILE A 569 24.37 -6.36 -21.63
CA ILE A 569 24.39 -7.75 -21.19
C ILE A 569 24.40 -8.68 -22.42
N PRO A 570 25.27 -9.71 -22.46
CA PRO A 570 25.27 -10.68 -23.54
C PRO A 570 23.95 -11.46 -23.61
N LYS A 571 23.45 -11.72 -24.83
CA LYS A 571 22.21 -12.48 -25.07
C LYS A 571 22.15 -13.78 -24.25
N ALA A 572 23.22 -14.57 -24.26
CA ALA A 572 23.28 -15.85 -23.56
C ALA A 572 23.16 -15.72 -22.04
N ASP A 573 23.69 -14.66 -21.45
CA ASP A 573 23.59 -14.43 -20.00
C ASP A 573 22.16 -14.04 -19.61
N TYR A 574 21.50 -13.23 -20.45
CA TYR A 574 20.09 -12.89 -20.23
C TYR A 574 19.16 -14.10 -20.44
N ASN A 575 19.38 -14.93 -21.46
CA ASN A 575 18.64 -16.18 -21.66
C ASN A 575 18.70 -17.08 -20.41
N ASN A 576 19.91 -17.35 -19.91
CA ASN A 576 20.10 -18.17 -18.73
C ASN A 576 19.38 -17.59 -17.50
N ALA A 577 19.39 -16.26 -17.35
CA ALA A 577 18.73 -15.60 -16.24
C ALA A 577 17.19 -15.64 -16.36
N LEU A 578 16.65 -15.48 -17.57
CA LEU A 578 15.21 -15.54 -17.83
C LEU A 578 14.66 -16.97 -17.67
N ASP A 579 15.41 -17.98 -18.10
CA ASP A 579 15.08 -19.39 -17.86
C ASP A 579 15.09 -19.74 -16.37
N LEU A 580 16.08 -19.23 -15.63
CA LEU A 580 16.15 -19.39 -14.18
C LEU A 580 14.97 -18.68 -13.51
N PHE A 581 14.67 -17.44 -13.90
CA PHE A 581 13.52 -16.69 -13.44
C PHE A 581 12.23 -17.49 -13.63
N ALA A 582 12.02 -18.06 -14.81
CA ALA A 582 10.84 -18.85 -15.09
C ALA A 582 10.74 -20.13 -14.25
N THR A 583 11.86 -20.82 -14.09
CA THR A 583 11.93 -22.05 -13.30
C THR A 583 11.59 -21.79 -11.83
N GLU A 584 12.16 -20.73 -11.24
CA GLU A 584 12.02 -20.44 -9.82
C GLU A 584 10.63 -19.85 -9.50
N ILE A 585 10.07 -18.96 -10.35
CA ILE A 585 8.67 -18.48 -10.20
C ILE A 585 7.70 -19.67 -10.11
N LYS A 586 7.86 -20.68 -10.96
CA LYS A 586 6.99 -21.87 -10.94
C LYS A 586 7.17 -22.73 -9.69
N ALA A 587 8.35 -22.70 -9.09
CA ALA A 587 8.64 -23.44 -7.87
C ALA A 587 8.15 -22.71 -6.62
N ASP A 588 8.31 -21.39 -6.59
CA ASP A 588 8.10 -20.56 -5.41
C ASP A 588 6.66 -20.02 -5.30
N VAL A 589 5.95 -19.81 -6.42
CA VAL A 589 4.60 -19.22 -6.42
C VAL A 589 3.52 -20.30 -6.51
N VAL A 590 2.55 -20.22 -5.59
CA VAL A 590 1.39 -21.12 -5.55
C VAL A 590 0.61 -21.06 -6.86
N GLY A 591 0.28 -22.24 -7.40
CA GLY A 591 -0.42 -22.38 -8.68
C GLY A 591 0.51 -22.52 -9.89
N ALA A 592 1.83 -22.39 -9.72
CA ALA A 592 2.84 -22.48 -10.78
C ALA A 592 2.47 -21.59 -11.99
N PRO A 593 2.39 -20.26 -11.78
CA PRO A 593 1.82 -19.35 -12.75
C PRO A 593 2.56 -19.35 -14.09
N SER A 594 1.84 -18.93 -15.12
CA SER A 594 2.44 -18.64 -16.43
C SER A 594 3.25 -17.35 -16.37
N ILE A 595 4.21 -17.17 -17.28
CA ILE A 595 4.99 -15.92 -17.35
C ILE A 595 4.81 -15.33 -18.73
N VAL A 596 4.41 -14.07 -18.82
CA VAL A 596 4.23 -13.36 -20.09
C VAL A 596 5.30 -12.28 -20.17
N VAL A 597 6.24 -12.44 -21.10
CA VAL A 597 7.45 -11.59 -21.20
C VAL A 597 7.27 -10.58 -22.32
N GLY A 598 7.06 -9.32 -21.95
CA GLY A 598 7.05 -8.21 -22.92
C GLY A 598 8.45 -7.90 -23.42
N GLN A 599 8.55 -7.50 -24.69
CA GLN A 599 9.83 -7.20 -25.34
C GLN A 599 10.27 -5.76 -25.05
N VAL A 600 11.57 -5.53 -24.87
CA VAL A 600 12.12 -4.19 -24.62
C VAL A 600 11.90 -3.23 -25.82
N GLY A 601 11.39 -2.02 -25.53
CA GLY A 601 11.09 -0.94 -26.49
C GLY A 601 12.32 -0.20 -27.05
N GLU A 602 12.10 0.89 -27.84
CA GLU A 602 13.13 1.61 -28.62
C GLU A 602 14.10 2.50 -27.79
N GLN A 603 15.18 2.90 -28.48
CA GLN A 603 16.41 3.60 -28.14
C GLN A 603 16.29 4.86 -27.26
N VAL A 604 17.08 4.84 -26.19
CA VAL A 604 17.34 5.95 -25.25
C VAL A 604 18.79 6.40 -25.44
N PRO A 605 19.13 7.69 -25.28
CA PRO A 605 20.52 8.15 -25.33
C PRO A 605 21.44 7.36 -24.39
N GLY A 606 22.48 6.74 -24.94
CA GLY A 606 23.51 6.03 -24.17
C GLY A 606 23.52 4.50 -24.28
N ARG A 607 22.56 3.88 -24.99
CA ARG A 607 22.55 2.42 -25.25
C ARG A 607 23.26 2.05 -26.55
N THR A 608 23.89 0.88 -26.58
CA THR A 608 24.44 0.31 -27.81
C THR A 608 23.37 -0.51 -28.54
N ARG A 609 23.42 -0.51 -29.88
CA ARG A 609 22.59 -1.36 -30.75
C ARG A 609 22.68 -2.83 -30.31
N GLU A 610 23.90 -3.32 -30.18
CA GLU A 610 24.21 -4.68 -29.72
C GLU A 610 23.54 -5.01 -28.37
N GLY A 611 23.52 -4.08 -27.42
CA GLY A 611 22.87 -4.29 -26.12
C GLY A 611 21.35 -4.41 -26.23
N ILE A 612 20.69 -3.63 -27.08
CA ILE A 612 19.24 -3.74 -27.31
C ILE A 612 18.91 -5.06 -28.01
N ASP A 613 19.64 -5.35 -29.08
CA ASP A 613 19.46 -6.54 -29.92
C ASP A 613 19.66 -7.83 -29.11
N ASN A 614 20.68 -7.87 -28.25
CA ASN A 614 20.90 -9.00 -27.35
C ASN A 614 19.70 -9.30 -26.47
N ILE A 615 19.07 -8.27 -25.88
CA ILE A 615 17.93 -8.47 -24.98
C ILE A 615 16.66 -8.82 -25.76
N ARG A 616 16.39 -8.15 -26.88
CA ARG A 616 15.21 -8.45 -27.72
C ARG A 616 15.23 -9.86 -28.26
N LEU A 617 16.38 -10.30 -28.79
CA LEU A 617 16.56 -11.66 -29.30
C LEU A 617 16.48 -12.68 -28.16
N ALA A 618 17.02 -12.38 -26.98
CA ALA A 618 16.89 -13.26 -25.83
C ALA A 618 15.42 -13.48 -25.44
N GLN A 619 14.64 -12.40 -25.41
CA GLN A 619 13.21 -12.46 -25.12
C GLN A 619 12.44 -13.25 -26.18
N SER A 620 12.71 -13.01 -27.47
CA SER A 620 12.07 -13.75 -28.56
C SER A 620 12.48 -15.23 -28.62
N GLU A 621 13.74 -15.56 -28.36
CA GLU A 621 14.19 -16.95 -28.23
C GLU A 621 13.48 -17.65 -27.07
N ALA A 622 13.34 -16.99 -25.92
CA ALA A 622 12.63 -17.55 -24.78
C ALA A 622 11.15 -17.85 -25.08
N TRP A 623 10.47 -17.02 -25.89
CA TRP A 623 9.10 -17.27 -26.35
C TRP A 623 8.97 -18.55 -27.18
N ASP A 624 10.03 -18.97 -27.88
CA ASP A 624 10.02 -20.15 -28.73
C ASP A 624 10.55 -21.40 -28.01
N ASP A 625 11.60 -21.23 -27.20
CA ASP A 625 12.40 -22.34 -26.66
C ASP A 625 12.01 -22.73 -25.22
N ASN A 626 11.32 -21.87 -24.48
CA ASN A 626 10.92 -22.13 -23.10
C ASN A 626 9.39 -22.21 -22.96
N SER A 627 8.88 -23.41 -22.67
CA SER A 627 7.44 -23.67 -22.54
C SER A 627 6.75 -22.97 -21.36
N ASP A 628 7.53 -22.41 -20.44
CA ASP A 628 7.02 -21.71 -19.26
C ASP A 628 6.92 -20.20 -19.49
N ILE A 629 7.44 -19.71 -20.63
CA ILE A 629 7.46 -18.31 -21.04
C ILE A 629 6.56 -18.15 -22.26
N PHE A 630 5.57 -17.27 -22.12
CA PHE A 630 4.70 -16.83 -23.20
C PHE A 630 5.13 -15.47 -23.74
N ALA A 631 4.82 -15.23 -25.01
CA ALA A 631 5.08 -13.95 -25.65
C ALA A 631 4.22 -12.84 -25.03
N GLY A 632 4.87 -11.75 -24.61
CA GLY A 632 4.25 -10.49 -24.27
C GLY A 632 4.25 -9.51 -25.45
N PRO A 633 3.88 -8.24 -25.21
CA PRO A 633 3.81 -7.26 -26.29
C PRO A 633 5.21 -6.90 -26.83
N SER A 634 5.31 -6.80 -28.16
CA SER A 634 6.38 -6.08 -28.83
C SER A 634 6.01 -4.59 -28.94
N THR A 635 6.97 -3.71 -28.65
CA THR A 635 6.72 -2.26 -28.54
C THR A 635 7.81 -1.39 -29.18
N TYR A 636 8.68 -1.98 -29.98
CA TYR A 636 9.81 -1.27 -30.59
C TYR A 636 9.40 -0.24 -31.65
N ASP A 637 8.16 -0.30 -32.14
CA ASP A 637 7.55 0.57 -33.14
C ASP A 637 6.70 1.70 -32.53
N ILE A 638 6.59 1.75 -31.20
CA ILE A 638 5.88 2.83 -30.50
C ILE A 638 6.88 3.96 -30.27
N GLU A 639 6.66 5.10 -30.93
CA GLU A 639 7.48 6.30 -30.76
C GLU A 639 7.29 6.88 -29.35
N LEU A 640 8.37 6.95 -28.57
CA LEU A 640 8.35 7.49 -27.22
C LEU A 640 8.59 9.01 -27.28
N THR A 641 7.51 9.77 -27.36
CA THR A 641 7.54 11.16 -27.84
C THR A 641 8.09 12.20 -26.86
N ILE A 642 8.27 11.85 -25.58
CA ILE A 642 8.61 12.81 -24.51
C ILE A 642 10.07 12.69 -24.04
N ASP A 643 10.43 11.57 -23.43
CA ASP A 643 11.79 11.34 -22.90
C ASP A 643 12.58 10.25 -23.64
N GLY A 644 11.96 9.62 -24.64
CA GLY A 644 12.55 8.55 -25.43
C GLY A 644 12.74 7.23 -24.64
N LEU A 645 12.18 7.11 -23.44
CA LEU A 645 12.36 5.94 -22.55
C LEU A 645 11.04 5.34 -22.09
N HIS A 646 10.04 6.18 -21.83
CA HIS A 646 8.77 5.74 -21.26
C HIS A 646 7.58 6.02 -22.18
N PHE A 647 6.56 5.17 -22.05
CA PHE A 647 5.23 5.43 -22.61
C PHE A 647 4.55 6.49 -21.76
N GLN A 648 4.23 7.64 -22.34
CA GLN A 648 3.71 8.79 -21.61
C GLN A 648 2.39 9.32 -22.16
N THR A 649 2.19 9.28 -23.48
CA THR A 649 0.96 9.83 -24.08
C THR A 649 -0.22 8.86 -23.98
N ASP A 650 -1.45 9.39 -24.00
CA ASP A 650 -2.68 8.57 -23.98
C ASP A 650 -2.68 7.52 -25.11
N LEU A 651 -2.17 7.87 -26.29
CA LEU A 651 -2.11 6.96 -27.44
C LEU A 651 -1.07 5.85 -27.21
N GLU A 652 0.10 6.18 -26.67
CA GLU A 652 1.16 5.22 -26.34
C GLU A 652 0.67 4.22 -25.28
N ILE A 653 0.07 4.72 -24.19
CA ILE A 653 -0.45 3.89 -23.09
C ILE A 653 -1.62 3.01 -23.55
N GLN A 654 -2.57 3.55 -24.33
CA GLN A 654 -3.66 2.76 -24.89
C GLN A 654 -3.14 1.65 -25.81
N THR A 655 -2.19 1.97 -26.69
CA THR A 655 -1.59 0.98 -27.61
C THR A 655 -0.88 -0.12 -26.83
N LEU A 656 -0.11 0.25 -25.79
CA LEU A 656 0.54 -0.71 -24.91
C LEU A 656 -0.47 -1.62 -24.20
N ALA A 657 -1.56 -1.05 -23.68
CA ALA A 657 -2.61 -1.83 -23.00
C ALA A 657 -3.32 -2.81 -23.94
N ASP A 658 -3.62 -2.40 -25.18
CA ASP A 658 -4.26 -3.27 -26.17
C ASP A 658 -3.34 -4.43 -26.58
N ARG A 659 -2.02 -4.20 -26.68
CA ARG A 659 -1.04 -5.25 -26.98
C ARG A 659 -0.80 -6.19 -25.79
N TRP A 660 -0.77 -5.66 -24.57
CA TRP A 660 -0.76 -6.51 -23.37
C TRP A 660 -2.00 -7.41 -23.33
N TRP A 661 -3.17 -6.88 -23.64
CA TRP A 661 -4.38 -7.69 -23.72
C TRP A 661 -4.28 -8.78 -24.79
N ALA A 662 -3.84 -8.44 -26.00
CA ALA A 662 -3.64 -9.38 -27.09
C ALA A 662 -2.71 -10.55 -26.69
N ALA A 663 -1.56 -10.23 -26.09
CA ALA A 663 -0.62 -11.22 -25.57
C ALA A 663 -1.22 -12.10 -24.46
N ILE A 664 -1.92 -11.49 -23.51
CA ILE A 664 -2.59 -12.20 -22.40
C ILE A 664 -3.70 -13.12 -22.94
N ASP A 665 -4.48 -12.67 -23.92
CA ASP A 665 -5.56 -13.45 -24.54
C ASP A 665 -5.01 -14.70 -25.24
N GLU A 666 -3.96 -14.55 -26.06
CA GLU A 666 -3.27 -15.68 -26.69
C GLU A 666 -2.70 -16.65 -25.66
N ALA A 667 -1.96 -16.14 -24.69
CA ALA A 667 -1.26 -16.97 -23.71
C ALA A 667 -2.20 -17.72 -22.76
N LEU A 668 -3.29 -17.07 -22.32
CA LEU A 668 -4.05 -17.52 -21.14
C LEU A 668 -5.54 -17.74 -21.39
N TYR A 669 -6.07 -17.33 -22.55
CA TYR A 669 -7.50 -17.41 -22.88
C TYR A 669 -7.82 -18.05 -24.24
N ASN A 670 -6.84 -18.72 -24.86
CA ASN A 670 -6.96 -19.35 -26.18
C ASN A 670 -7.21 -18.36 -27.33
N GLY A 671 -6.78 -17.11 -27.17
CA GLY A 671 -6.66 -16.16 -28.26
C GLY A 671 -5.70 -16.69 -29.35
N THR A 672 -5.77 -16.09 -30.54
CA THR A 672 -4.86 -16.43 -31.66
C THR A 672 -3.95 -15.26 -32.03
N LYS A 673 -3.95 -14.20 -31.23
CA LYS A 673 -3.40 -12.88 -31.60
C LYS A 673 -2.61 -12.29 -30.45
N GLY A 674 -1.36 -12.67 -30.30
CA GLY A 674 -0.42 -12.02 -29.37
C GLY A 674 0.97 -11.82 -29.97
N ARG A 675 1.29 -12.50 -31.08
CA ARG A 675 2.53 -12.32 -31.84
C ARG A 675 2.28 -11.74 -33.24
N GLY A 676 3.20 -10.91 -33.70
CA GLY A 676 3.21 -10.39 -35.07
C GLY A 676 3.91 -11.33 -36.06
N PRO A 677 4.03 -10.93 -37.33
CA PRO A 677 4.72 -11.73 -38.35
C PRO A 677 6.16 -12.07 -37.97
N LYS A 678 6.56 -13.33 -38.13
CA LYS A 678 7.90 -13.83 -37.76
C LYS A 678 8.76 -14.07 -39.00
N PHE A 679 10.04 -13.68 -38.96
CA PHE A 679 10.97 -13.86 -40.08
C PHE A 679 11.14 -15.34 -40.46
N VAL A 680 11.17 -15.62 -41.76
CA VAL A 680 11.42 -16.95 -42.32
C VAL A 680 12.68 -16.98 -43.18
N SER A 681 12.78 -16.05 -44.14
CA SER A 681 13.91 -16.00 -45.06
C SER A 681 14.10 -14.62 -45.68
N ALA A 682 15.31 -14.37 -46.14
CA ALA A 682 15.62 -13.26 -47.04
C ALA A 682 16.29 -13.78 -48.31
N SER A 683 15.92 -13.22 -49.46
CA SER A 683 16.55 -13.51 -50.75
C SER A 683 16.73 -12.24 -51.58
N GLU A 684 17.76 -12.17 -52.41
CA GLU A 684 18.01 -11.00 -53.26
C GLU A 684 17.61 -11.23 -54.72
N ASN A 685 17.28 -10.18 -55.47
CA ASN A 685 17.02 -10.31 -56.90
C ASN A 685 18.31 -10.46 -57.73
N SER A 686 18.19 -10.78 -59.02
CA SER A 686 19.35 -10.98 -59.90
C SER A 686 20.23 -9.75 -60.10
N THR A 687 19.68 -8.53 -59.95
CA THR A 687 20.45 -7.29 -60.03
C THR A 687 21.10 -6.92 -58.69
N ARG A 688 20.87 -7.70 -57.63
CA ARG A 688 21.31 -7.47 -56.25
C ARG A 688 20.91 -6.10 -55.71
N THR A 689 19.79 -5.56 -56.17
CA THR A 689 19.26 -4.24 -55.76
C THR A 689 17.93 -4.36 -55.03
N GLU A 690 17.37 -5.56 -54.92
CA GLU A 690 16.13 -5.81 -54.17
C GLU A 690 16.34 -7.02 -53.28
N ILE A 691 15.85 -6.95 -52.04
CA ILE A 691 15.80 -8.08 -51.10
C ILE A 691 14.33 -8.37 -50.80
N ILE A 692 13.89 -9.60 -51.00
CA ILE A 692 12.58 -10.10 -50.58
C ILE A 692 12.75 -10.74 -49.20
N VAL A 693 11.96 -10.29 -48.23
CA VAL A 693 11.89 -10.85 -46.88
C VAL A 693 10.54 -11.52 -46.70
N ASP A 694 10.57 -12.80 -46.32
CA ASP A 694 9.40 -13.64 -46.10
C ASP A 694 9.13 -13.80 -44.61
N PHE A 695 7.84 -13.78 -44.24
CA PHE A 695 7.33 -13.93 -42.89
C PHE A 695 6.33 -15.09 -42.77
N GLU A 696 6.19 -15.64 -41.57
CA GLU A 696 5.11 -16.54 -41.16
C GLU A 696 4.22 -15.89 -40.09
N ASN A 697 3.12 -16.55 -39.70
CA ASN A 697 2.14 -16.08 -38.72
C ASN A 697 1.43 -14.76 -39.10
N VAL A 698 1.13 -14.59 -40.40
CA VAL A 698 0.59 -13.35 -40.96
C VAL A 698 -0.94 -13.29 -40.88
N GLU A 699 -1.51 -13.65 -39.72
CA GLU A 699 -2.96 -13.94 -39.55
C GLU A 699 -3.91 -12.84 -40.06
N THR A 700 -3.48 -11.57 -40.14
CA THR A 700 -4.19 -10.52 -40.88
C THR A 700 -3.25 -9.46 -41.49
N THR A 701 -2.75 -9.73 -42.71
CA THR A 701 -2.18 -8.77 -43.69
C THR A 701 -1.23 -7.68 -43.16
N LEU A 702 0.06 -7.77 -43.52
CA LEU A 702 0.97 -6.60 -43.61
C LEU A 702 0.27 -5.46 -44.37
N LEU A 703 -0.29 -4.45 -43.70
CA LEU A 703 -0.94 -3.35 -44.41
C LEU A 703 0.12 -2.42 -45.05
N PRO A 704 -0.20 -1.67 -46.12
CA PRO A 704 0.83 -1.03 -46.94
C PRO A 704 1.65 -0.02 -46.13
N ALA A 705 2.86 -0.41 -45.76
CA ALA A 705 3.88 0.54 -45.34
C ALA A 705 4.34 1.29 -46.59
N THR A 706 3.88 2.53 -46.76
CA THR A 706 4.56 3.47 -47.66
C THR A 706 5.66 4.15 -46.85
N GLY A 707 6.85 3.54 -46.73
CA GLY A 707 7.98 4.11 -45.97
C GLY A 707 9.17 3.16 -45.76
N ILE A 708 10.37 3.72 -45.56
CA ILE A 708 11.62 2.99 -45.23
C ILE A 708 11.74 2.99 -43.70
N GLU A 709 11.17 2.03 -43.00
CA GLU A 709 11.12 2.16 -41.54
C GLU A 709 11.31 0.79 -40.85
N GLY A 710 12.22 0.72 -39.87
CA GLY A 710 12.60 -0.46 -39.09
C GLY A 710 13.58 -1.47 -39.72
N PHE A 711 13.76 -1.48 -41.04
CA PHE A 711 14.70 -2.39 -41.72
C PHE A 711 16.10 -1.82 -41.90
N ARG A 712 17.09 -2.69 -41.79
CA ARG A 712 18.49 -2.38 -42.08
C ARG A 712 19.11 -3.46 -42.95
N VAL A 713 19.90 -3.04 -43.93
CA VAL A 713 20.64 -3.92 -44.84
C VAL A 713 22.12 -3.60 -44.77
N GLU A 714 22.95 -4.62 -44.61
CA GLU A 714 24.41 -4.51 -44.72
C GLU A 714 24.95 -5.35 -45.87
N ASP A 715 26.06 -4.89 -46.43
CA ASP A 715 26.87 -5.59 -47.43
C ASP A 715 28.30 -5.72 -46.89
N ASP A 716 28.71 -6.93 -46.51
CA ASP A 716 29.97 -7.21 -45.79
C ASP A 716 30.16 -6.26 -44.58
N ASP A 717 29.16 -6.19 -43.69
CA ASP A 717 29.11 -5.34 -42.49
C ASP A 717 29.08 -3.82 -42.76
N VAL A 718 28.77 -3.40 -43.99
CA VAL A 718 28.63 -2.00 -44.36
C VAL A 718 27.18 -1.66 -44.68
N ALA A 719 26.60 -0.71 -43.94
CA ALA A 719 25.22 -0.29 -44.14
C ALA A 719 24.94 0.19 -45.57
N VAL A 720 23.88 -0.34 -46.16
CA VAL A 720 23.38 0.00 -47.50
C VAL A 720 22.12 0.84 -47.36
N SER A 721 22.03 1.94 -48.12
CA SER A 721 20.84 2.78 -48.11
C SER A 721 19.66 2.06 -48.77
N ILE A 722 18.53 2.01 -48.06
CA ILE A 722 17.25 1.51 -48.57
C ILE A 722 16.52 2.66 -49.26
N SER A 723 15.93 2.39 -50.42
CA SER A 723 15.16 3.34 -51.23
C SER A 723 13.65 3.22 -50.99
N SER A 724 13.15 2.01 -50.77
CA SER A 724 11.77 1.75 -50.36
C SER A 724 11.66 0.37 -49.72
N VAL A 725 10.62 0.18 -48.92
CA VAL A 725 10.14 -1.13 -48.49
C VAL A 725 8.68 -1.20 -48.93
N ASP A 726 8.37 -2.16 -49.80
CA ASP A 726 7.07 -2.30 -50.42
C ASP A 726 6.54 -3.72 -50.18
N ARG A 727 5.25 -3.86 -49.87
CA ARG A 727 4.63 -5.18 -49.74
C ARG A 727 4.64 -5.89 -51.10
N LEU A 728 5.18 -7.10 -51.15
CA LEU A 728 5.15 -7.94 -52.35
C LEU A 728 3.85 -8.76 -52.40
N ASP A 729 3.52 -9.45 -51.32
CA ASP A 729 2.30 -10.26 -51.19
C ASP A 729 1.83 -10.42 -49.75
N ALA A 730 1.01 -11.46 -49.48
CA ALA A 730 0.43 -11.72 -48.17
C ALA A 730 1.49 -11.72 -47.07
N ASP A 731 2.64 -12.36 -47.37
CA ASP A 731 3.60 -12.86 -46.40
C ASP A 731 5.01 -12.30 -46.64
N SER A 732 5.19 -11.42 -47.63
CA SER A 732 6.50 -10.90 -48.00
C SER A 732 6.54 -9.40 -48.28
N VAL A 733 7.72 -8.82 -48.04
CA VAL A 733 8.07 -7.43 -48.38
C VAL A 733 9.31 -7.41 -49.27
N THR A 734 9.37 -6.44 -50.18
CA THR A 734 10.55 -6.15 -51.01
C THR A 734 11.22 -4.89 -50.49
N ILE A 735 12.49 -4.99 -50.13
CA ILE A 735 13.39 -3.91 -49.78
C ILE A 735 14.18 -3.53 -51.02
N THR A 736 13.93 -2.35 -51.58
CA THR A 736 14.69 -1.83 -52.72
C THR A 736 15.90 -1.04 -52.21
N LEU A 737 17.09 -1.35 -52.71
CA LEU A 737 18.37 -0.74 -52.32
C LEU A 737 18.76 0.40 -53.26
N ALA A 738 19.44 1.41 -52.72
CA ALA A 738 19.94 2.55 -53.51
C ALA A 738 21.13 2.17 -54.42
N SER A 739 21.80 1.05 -54.14
CA SER A 739 22.92 0.51 -54.91
C SER A 739 22.93 -1.01 -54.83
N ALA A 740 23.51 -1.66 -55.85
CA ALA A 740 23.65 -3.11 -55.87
C ALA A 740 24.64 -3.60 -54.80
N LEU A 741 24.33 -4.74 -54.19
CA LEU A 741 25.20 -5.43 -53.23
C LEU A 741 26.43 -6.00 -53.93
N SER A 742 27.56 -5.95 -53.25
CA SER A 742 28.88 -6.33 -53.76
C SER A 742 29.48 -7.56 -53.07
N GLY A 743 28.99 -7.89 -51.88
CA GLY A 743 29.45 -8.94 -50.98
C GLY A 743 28.30 -9.76 -50.40
N THR A 744 28.45 -10.21 -49.15
CA THR A 744 27.41 -10.97 -48.43
C THR A 744 26.46 -10.00 -47.77
N ALA A 745 25.17 -10.14 -48.06
CA ALA A 745 24.17 -9.27 -47.48
C ALA A 745 23.52 -9.88 -46.25
N THR A 746 23.26 -9.04 -45.25
CA THR A 746 22.42 -9.35 -44.09
C THR A 746 21.29 -8.34 -43.98
N VAL A 747 20.17 -8.78 -43.43
CA VAL A 747 19.01 -7.92 -43.16
C VAL A 747 18.62 -8.03 -41.69
N SER A 748 18.27 -6.90 -41.10
CA SER A 748 17.76 -6.81 -39.72
C SER A 748 16.42 -6.06 -39.70
N LEU A 749 15.62 -6.33 -38.67
CA LEU A 749 14.38 -5.64 -38.38
C LEU A 749 14.32 -5.25 -36.90
N GLY A 750 14.06 -3.98 -36.62
CA GLY A 750 13.98 -3.46 -35.26
C GLY A 750 15.31 -3.57 -34.51
N SER A 751 16.43 -3.40 -35.22
CA SER A 751 17.78 -3.46 -34.67
C SER A 751 18.20 -2.05 -34.25
N GLY A 752 18.46 -1.82 -32.96
CA GLY A 752 18.40 -0.47 -32.37
C GLY A 752 19.16 0.64 -33.14
N ASN A 753 18.44 1.74 -33.45
CA ASN A 753 18.82 2.95 -34.23
C ASN A 753 18.17 3.13 -35.61
N ASP A 754 17.34 2.19 -36.04
CA ASP A 754 16.60 2.29 -37.29
C ASP A 754 15.43 3.27 -37.11
N LEU A 755 15.67 4.56 -37.40
CA LEU A 755 14.81 5.75 -37.20
C LEU A 755 13.43 5.72 -37.90
N GLY A 756 12.67 4.63 -37.81
CA GLY A 756 11.43 4.46 -38.56
C GLY A 756 10.40 3.54 -37.90
N ASN A 757 9.14 3.96 -37.99
CA ASN A 757 7.93 3.22 -37.65
C ASN A 757 7.62 2.07 -38.62
N LEU A 758 7.56 0.85 -38.09
CA LEU A 758 6.77 -0.20 -38.74
C LEU A 758 5.31 -0.01 -38.29
N THR A 759 4.49 0.58 -39.15
CA THR A 759 3.05 0.64 -38.90
C THR A 759 2.37 -0.55 -39.58
N ASP A 760 2.05 -1.58 -38.81
CA ASP A 760 1.05 -2.57 -39.22
C ASP A 760 -0.34 -2.02 -38.88
N SER A 761 -1.16 -1.68 -39.88
CA SER A 761 -2.49 -1.10 -39.64
C SER A 761 -3.58 -2.17 -39.46
N SER A 762 -3.22 -3.36 -38.97
CA SER A 762 -4.16 -4.45 -38.70
C SER A 762 -5.10 -4.06 -37.56
N THR A 763 -6.21 -4.78 -37.36
CA THR A 763 -7.20 -4.42 -36.32
C THR A 763 -6.61 -4.44 -34.89
N TYR A 764 -5.41 -5.01 -34.71
CA TYR A 764 -4.71 -5.13 -33.43
C TYR A 764 -3.29 -4.52 -33.44
N ASN A 765 -2.86 -3.85 -34.53
CA ASN A 765 -1.57 -3.15 -34.67
C ASN A 765 -0.35 -3.89 -34.08
N LEU A 766 -0.14 -5.19 -34.36
CA LEU A 766 1.03 -5.93 -33.84
C LEU A 766 2.23 -5.79 -34.79
N PRO A 767 3.41 -5.34 -34.33
CA PRO A 767 4.58 -5.23 -35.18
C PRO A 767 5.17 -6.62 -35.46
N ALA A 768 5.88 -6.77 -36.58
CA ALA A 768 6.62 -7.99 -36.88
C ALA A 768 7.71 -8.24 -35.81
N GLU A 769 8.06 -9.49 -35.59
CA GLU A 769 9.10 -9.85 -34.61
C GLU A 769 10.48 -9.36 -35.08
N THR A 770 11.28 -8.87 -34.14
CA THR A 770 12.62 -8.36 -34.42
C THR A 770 13.58 -9.50 -34.75
N PHE A 771 14.50 -9.27 -35.71
CA PHE A 771 15.57 -10.19 -36.05
C PHE A 771 16.83 -9.41 -36.46
N VAL A 772 18.00 -10.03 -36.36
CA VAL A 772 19.29 -9.34 -36.51
C VAL A 772 20.23 -10.14 -37.38
N ASP A 773 20.84 -9.43 -38.34
CA ASP A 773 21.87 -9.90 -39.25
C ASP A 773 21.52 -11.22 -39.97
N GLU A 774 20.25 -11.38 -40.35
CA GLU A 774 19.77 -12.56 -41.06
C GLU A 774 20.35 -12.60 -42.47
N SER A 775 20.95 -13.73 -42.82
CA SER A 775 21.67 -13.88 -44.09
C SER A 775 20.73 -13.86 -45.29
N VAL A 776 21.03 -13.01 -46.26
CA VAL A 776 20.30 -12.95 -47.53
C VAL A 776 20.81 -14.04 -48.45
N ASN A 777 19.93 -14.98 -48.81
CA ASN A 777 20.28 -16.05 -49.73
C ASN A 777 20.27 -15.54 -51.18
N LEU A 778 21.28 -15.93 -51.94
CA LEU A 778 21.39 -15.63 -53.37
C LEU A 778 20.21 -16.24 -54.14
N TYR A 779 19.52 -15.42 -54.93
CA TYR A 779 18.65 -15.94 -55.97
C TYR A 779 19.49 -16.69 -56.99
N VAL A 780 19.26 -17.99 -57.10
CA VAL A 780 20.01 -18.86 -57.99
C VAL A 780 19.64 -18.51 -59.43
N ASP A 781 20.61 -17.99 -60.19
CA ASP A 781 20.45 -17.85 -61.62
C ASP A 781 20.29 -19.23 -62.27
N THR A 782 19.19 -19.39 -62.99
CA THR A 782 18.86 -20.63 -63.72
C THR A 782 18.84 -20.42 -65.24
N VAL A 783 19.14 -19.20 -65.72
CA VAL A 783 19.16 -18.85 -67.14
C VAL A 783 20.58 -19.07 -67.69
N PRO A 784 20.78 -19.94 -68.68
CA PRO A 784 22.12 -20.16 -69.23
C PRO A 784 22.62 -18.96 -70.05
N PRO A 785 23.94 -18.69 -70.08
CA PRO A 785 24.53 -17.61 -70.87
C PRO A 785 24.29 -17.78 -72.37
N THR A 786 24.10 -16.66 -73.07
CA THR A 786 23.98 -16.66 -74.54
C THR A 786 25.35 -16.52 -75.20
N ILE A 787 25.78 -17.57 -75.91
CA ILE A 787 27.02 -17.57 -76.69
C ILE A 787 26.72 -17.21 -78.16
N THR A 788 27.39 -16.18 -78.67
CA THR A 788 27.33 -15.77 -80.08
C THR A 788 28.67 -16.03 -80.76
N LEU A 789 28.70 -16.91 -81.76
CA LEU A 789 29.90 -17.19 -82.56
C LEU A 789 30.22 -15.99 -83.47
N LEU A 790 31.50 -15.60 -83.52
CA LEU A 790 31.98 -14.54 -84.40
C LEU A 790 32.56 -15.13 -85.69
N GLY A 791 32.47 -14.37 -86.79
CA GLY A 791 32.98 -14.79 -88.10
C GLY A 791 31.94 -15.45 -89.00
N THR A 792 32.41 -15.97 -90.14
CA THR A 792 31.55 -16.59 -91.16
C THR A 792 31.76 -18.09 -91.21
N THR A 793 30.66 -18.85 -91.23
CA THR A 793 30.68 -20.31 -91.43
C THR A 793 29.93 -20.67 -92.72
N PRO A 794 30.57 -21.36 -93.69
CA PRO A 794 31.96 -21.83 -93.69
C PRO A 794 32.97 -20.69 -93.96
N VAL A 795 34.22 -20.88 -93.50
CA VAL A 795 35.37 -20.03 -93.87
C VAL A 795 36.28 -20.81 -94.82
N ASN A 796 36.77 -20.18 -95.88
CA ASN A 796 37.75 -20.79 -96.78
C ASN A 796 39.13 -20.20 -96.49
N VAL A 797 40.10 -21.06 -96.22
CA VAL A 797 41.51 -20.70 -95.95
C VAL A 797 42.38 -21.43 -96.99
N ASN A 798 43.37 -20.77 -97.59
CA ASN A 798 44.29 -21.49 -98.48
C ASN A 798 45.29 -22.31 -97.66
N GLN A 799 45.75 -23.42 -98.22
CA GLN A 799 46.73 -24.30 -97.56
C GLN A 799 48.00 -23.52 -97.16
N ASN A 800 48.42 -23.68 -95.91
CA ASN A 800 49.53 -22.99 -95.23
C ASN A 800 49.33 -21.50 -94.89
N ASP A 801 48.15 -20.90 -95.16
CA ASP A 801 47.85 -19.57 -94.65
C ASP A 801 47.62 -19.61 -93.13
N THR A 802 48.01 -18.55 -92.44
CA THR A 802 47.70 -18.38 -91.03
C THR A 802 46.21 -18.17 -90.85
N TYR A 803 45.55 -19.05 -90.08
CA TYR A 803 44.16 -18.88 -89.68
C TYR A 803 44.07 -18.37 -88.25
N THR A 804 43.36 -17.26 -88.05
CA THR A 804 42.98 -16.76 -86.72
C THR A 804 41.48 -16.91 -86.58
N ASP A 805 41.05 -17.66 -85.56
CA ASP A 805 39.64 -17.80 -85.22
C ASP A 805 39.06 -16.43 -84.84
N ALA A 806 37.90 -16.09 -85.41
CA ALA A 806 37.22 -14.84 -85.11
C ALA A 806 36.66 -14.82 -83.67
N GLY A 807 36.58 -15.98 -83.02
CA GLY A 807 36.22 -16.13 -81.63
C GLY A 807 34.72 -16.27 -81.40
N ALA A 808 34.30 -15.98 -80.19
CA ALA A 808 32.90 -15.89 -79.81
C ALA A 808 32.75 -14.82 -78.71
N THR A 809 31.60 -14.18 -78.65
CA THR A 809 31.21 -13.33 -77.52
C THR A 809 30.21 -14.09 -76.67
N CYS A 810 30.21 -13.81 -75.37
CA CYS A 810 29.16 -14.24 -74.47
C CYS A 810 28.50 -13.01 -73.85
N THR A 811 27.19 -13.10 -73.69
CA THR A 811 26.40 -12.18 -72.89
C THR A 811 25.54 -13.00 -71.95
N ASP A 812 25.56 -12.64 -70.69
CA ASP A 812 24.67 -13.14 -69.67
C ASP A 812 23.93 -11.93 -69.10
N ASP A 813 22.62 -12.06 -68.87
CA ASP A 813 21.77 -10.98 -68.38
C ASP A 813 21.77 -10.87 -66.85
N ILE A 814 22.38 -11.82 -66.15
CA ILE A 814 22.45 -11.88 -64.69
C ILE A 814 23.92 -11.90 -64.21
N ASP A 815 24.78 -12.73 -64.81
CA ASP A 815 26.20 -12.80 -64.47
C ASP A 815 27.03 -11.69 -65.15
N PRO A 816 27.65 -10.75 -64.39
CA PRO A 816 28.44 -9.66 -64.97
C PRO A 816 29.76 -10.13 -65.60
N THR A 817 30.16 -11.39 -65.36
CA THR A 817 31.39 -11.98 -65.89
C THR A 817 31.11 -13.24 -66.69
N CYS A 818 31.03 -13.13 -68.01
CA CYS A 818 31.04 -14.30 -68.90
C CYS A 818 32.34 -14.39 -69.70
N THR A 819 33.04 -15.53 -69.58
CA THR A 819 34.28 -15.80 -70.32
C THR A 819 34.09 -16.92 -71.33
N VAL A 820 34.55 -16.69 -72.56
CA VAL A 820 34.52 -17.70 -73.63
C VAL A 820 35.93 -18.15 -73.94
N THR A 821 36.16 -19.46 -73.87
CA THR A 821 37.42 -20.06 -74.33
C THR A 821 37.20 -20.71 -75.69
N THR A 822 37.79 -20.14 -76.73
CA THR A 822 37.74 -20.72 -78.07
C THR A 822 38.89 -21.71 -78.28
N VAL A 823 38.55 -22.96 -78.57
CA VAL A 823 39.53 -23.98 -79.00
C VAL A 823 39.50 -24.02 -80.52
N ASN A 824 40.62 -23.69 -81.15
CA ASN A 824 40.75 -23.65 -82.61
C ASN A 824 41.53 -24.89 -83.11
N PRO A 825 40.86 -25.97 -83.54
CA PRO A 825 41.52 -27.18 -84.02
C PRO A 825 41.89 -27.12 -85.52
N VAL A 826 41.93 -25.95 -86.16
CA VAL A 826 42.18 -25.84 -87.61
C VAL A 826 43.62 -26.25 -87.94
N ASP A 827 43.77 -27.41 -88.60
CA ASP A 827 45.02 -27.87 -89.20
C ASP A 827 45.23 -27.16 -90.54
N THR A 828 46.15 -26.20 -90.57
CA THR A 828 46.47 -25.43 -91.79
C THR A 828 47.47 -26.13 -92.71
N ALA A 829 47.94 -27.34 -92.35
CA ALA A 829 48.93 -28.10 -93.11
C ALA A 829 48.33 -29.04 -94.18
N THR A 830 47.04 -29.37 -94.08
CA THR A 830 46.28 -30.15 -95.07
C THR A 830 45.23 -29.30 -95.76
#